data_AF-A0A2D8CIG1-F1
#
_entry.id   AF-A0A2D8CIG1-F1
#
_cell.length_a   1.000
_cell.length_b   1.000
_cell.length_c   1.000
_cell.angle_alpha   90.00
_cell.angle_beta   90.00
_cell.angle_gamma   90.00
#
_symmetry.space_group_name_H-M   'P 1'
#
loop_
_entity.id
_entity.type
_entity.pdbx_description
1 polymer ?
#
loop_
_entity_poly.entity_id
_entity_poly.type
_entity_poly.pdbx_seq_one_letter_code
_entity_poly.pdbx_strand_id
1 'polypeptide(L)'
;MTGTLSAQQSDSTASSSTPGGSNSIPENAVQFQSSDSLIIDFTTGKKAFLFGSAKVKHTSGELNSGEINMDIDNSTVEAKTLTPEDTLSRPVLIREDDEIKSTRILFNYKTKKGKFEAAQVQISEGNLIGSKIKNVNEREVYIQDGIYSTCPPEYLYYYLKAKKMKVVDQDELFFSNARLYILDIPYPLIFPFGYVPTDIEQKRSGLLTPTYAFQNQNNRGLGLQNVGWFQYFNDYITGQVDGDIYTSGTFYLNGLMQYRNTDQYSGSLRLGYSKDRGLEPTDPDFEEAIQRSIAVQHNQTISPYASVSANVNLRTADFLKRNSYDINDRAQTNSNSKVAYNYNHPENLFTFSTNAQLNQNFTNYSTRLNGPSANFRLKTFSPFQSNGSGTGQQSWYESISMSYNNSLRSRFNYDPIDADSSEVSFFDALTDRDLYEQATGNENYIQAGFQQTAGLQVGQLVPSQFLNISANVSYNEYWYPATIRRTYDPDLKEDVSEKIYGFEAARDFSTGLNFSTTVYGISNARIGNLQGFRHTARPTIGFSYRPDFSKEQWGYYRTVQTDSVGNTQRYSIFEDAIFGGPGRGEQRAINFSLRNVFETKVVKRDSTGEVSERNLRFIDNLSLSSSYNFAADSLNLSDLRASISSSAISGLNLNASANFSFYDTDSTGREINQYLIEDGKKLAQLQSFSLNASTSFRGGNGIQVYTPEYRRRYDPYDQSIFHPVDSRFGLEPVPDFSSPWSVSLNFSYSWNYRFGEKPNKRATLRASQISFNLTPKWKFNTDVGYDFIAKEFTPSQFSLSRNLECWNLSFQINPFGEFQYYFFRLSVNSSQIQSLFQKLPVLKNLERSSSPSGRSYGY
;
A
#
# COMPACT_ATOMS: atom_id res chain seq x y z
N MET A 1 -18.65 -13.28 51.57
CA MET A 1 -17.72 -14.37 51.91
C MET A 1 -16.66 -14.40 50.82
N THR A 2 -15.53 -13.73 51.04
CA THR A 2 -14.26 -14.33 51.55
C THR A 2 -13.74 -15.41 50.58
N GLY A 3 -12.53 -15.35 50.05
CA GLY A 3 -11.36 -14.57 50.43
C GLY A 3 -10.25 -14.75 49.37
N THR A 4 -9.30 -13.83 49.35
CA THR A 4 -7.96 -13.94 49.98
C THR A 4 -6.91 -14.65 49.14
N LEU A 5 -5.96 -13.82 48.72
CA LEU A 5 -4.54 -14.08 48.47
C LEU A 5 -3.94 -15.14 49.40
N SER A 6 -3.03 -15.96 48.87
CA SER A 6 -2.03 -16.68 49.66
C SER A 6 -0.64 -16.48 49.07
N ALA A 7 0.23 -15.89 49.89
CA ALA A 7 1.67 -15.92 49.74
C ALA A 7 2.25 -17.04 50.62
N GLN A 8 3.35 -17.65 50.17
CA GLN A 8 4.36 -18.36 50.96
C GLN A 8 5.60 -18.50 50.06
N GLN A 9 6.88 -18.51 50.46
CA GLN A 9 7.72 -18.03 51.57
C GLN A 9 9.00 -18.86 51.43
N SER A 10 10.19 -18.27 51.37
CA SER A 10 11.44 -18.96 51.75
C SER A 10 12.61 -18.00 52.02
N ASP A 11 12.96 -17.94 53.31
CA ASP A 11 14.27 -17.84 53.99
C ASP A 11 15.37 -16.92 53.43
N SER A 12 15.79 -15.85 54.12
CA SER A 12 16.48 -15.72 55.43
C SER A 12 17.99 -16.00 55.38
N THR A 13 18.79 -14.95 55.53
CA THR A 13 19.92 -14.92 56.49
C THR A 13 20.15 -13.49 56.96
N ALA A 14 20.18 -13.36 58.28
CA ALA A 14 20.26 -12.13 59.03
C ALA A 14 21.68 -11.56 59.10
N SER A 15 21.80 -10.23 59.07
CA SER A 15 22.80 -9.51 59.85
C SER A 15 22.11 -8.41 60.66
N SER A 16 22.33 -8.47 61.96
CA SER A 16 21.78 -7.68 63.06
C SER A 16 22.21 -6.20 62.99
N SER A 17 21.26 -5.29 62.79
CA SER A 17 20.66 -4.39 63.78
C SER A 17 21.51 -3.23 64.32
N THR A 18 21.11 -2.01 63.95
CA THR A 18 21.02 -0.86 64.88
C THR A 18 19.72 -0.11 64.56
N PRO A 19 18.90 0.31 65.55
CA PRO A 19 17.53 0.73 65.31
C PRO A 19 17.45 2.23 64.97
N GLY A 20 17.15 2.55 63.73
CA GLY A 20 16.74 3.90 63.30
C GLY A 20 15.29 3.85 62.83
N GLY A 21 14.38 4.42 63.63
CA GLY A 21 12.95 4.47 63.31
C GLY A 21 12.71 5.12 61.94
N SER A 22 11.91 4.46 61.12
CA SER A 22 11.36 5.06 59.90
C SER A 22 10.35 6.14 60.31
N ASN A 23 10.81 7.38 60.45
CA ASN A 23 9.91 8.53 60.49
C ASN A 23 9.23 8.62 59.12
N SER A 24 7.97 8.18 59.04
CA SER A 24 7.09 8.52 57.93
C SER A 24 6.93 10.03 57.91
N ILE A 25 7.59 10.70 56.97
CA ILE A 25 7.53 12.14 56.79
C ILE A 25 6.07 12.54 56.51
N PRO A 26 5.48 13.52 57.24
CA PRO A 26 4.09 13.92 57.04
C PRO A 26 3.81 14.37 55.59
N GLU A 27 2.62 14.05 55.10
CA GLU A 27 2.12 14.55 53.82
C GLU A 27 2.07 16.09 53.86
N ASN A 28 2.65 16.77 52.87
CA ASN A 28 2.89 18.23 52.81
C ASN A 28 3.99 18.79 53.74
N ALA A 29 4.85 17.96 54.33
CA ALA A 29 6.05 18.46 54.99
C ALA A 29 7.03 19.06 53.96
N VAL A 30 7.55 20.25 54.26
CA VAL A 30 8.61 20.88 53.47
C VAL A 30 9.95 20.30 53.94
N GLN A 31 10.59 19.54 53.07
CA GLN A 31 11.95 19.02 53.29
C GLN A 31 12.93 19.99 52.65
N PHE A 32 14.03 20.29 53.32
CA PHE A 32 15.03 21.20 52.76
C PHE A 32 16.43 20.78 53.17
N GLN A 33 17.38 20.99 52.27
CA GLN A 33 18.79 20.65 52.42
C GLN A 33 19.63 21.78 51.80
N SER A 34 20.77 22.09 52.41
CA SER A 34 21.79 22.95 51.84
C SER A 34 23.17 22.34 52.10
N SER A 35 24.14 22.65 51.22
CA SER A 35 25.50 22.13 51.32
C SER A 35 26.45 23.06 52.05
N ASP A 36 26.19 24.38 52.05
CA ASP A 36 27.06 25.37 52.67
C ASP A 36 26.46 25.86 54.01
N SER A 37 25.34 26.57 53.98
CA SER A 37 24.74 27.11 55.21
C SER A 37 23.21 27.13 55.20
N LEU A 38 22.64 27.09 56.41
CA LEU A 38 21.20 27.20 56.68
C LEU A 38 21.00 28.20 57.81
N ILE A 39 20.30 29.29 57.53
CA ILE A 39 19.95 30.31 58.52
C ILE A 39 18.43 30.29 58.70
N ILE A 40 17.97 30.05 59.91
CA ILE A 40 16.53 30.15 60.23
C ILE A 40 16.33 31.32 61.16
N ASP A 41 15.59 32.32 60.69
CA ASP A 41 15.13 33.45 61.50
C ASP A 41 13.71 33.14 62.00
N PHE A 42 13.51 33.25 63.31
CA PHE A 42 12.20 33.16 63.96
C PHE A 42 11.77 34.50 64.59
N THR A 43 12.65 35.51 64.58
CA THR A 43 12.44 36.80 65.24
C THR A 43 11.68 37.80 64.38
N THR A 44 11.84 37.75 63.04
CA THR A 44 11.17 38.65 62.09
C THR A 44 10.14 37.97 61.17
N GLY A 45 9.68 36.78 61.57
CA GLY A 45 8.84 35.85 60.78
C GLY A 45 9.57 34.53 60.56
N LYS A 46 8.87 33.43 60.29
CA LYS A 46 9.47 32.09 60.10
C LYS A 46 10.15 32.00 58.73
N LYS A 47 11.40 32.46 58.63
CA LYS A 47 12.17 32.50 57.39
C LYS A 47 13.36 31.54 57.45
N ALA A 48 13.63 30.83 56.36
CA ALA A 48 14.79 29.97 56.21
C ALA A 48 15.58 30.37 54.96
N PHE A 49 16.88 30.57 55.08
CA PHE A 49 17.79 30.93 54.01
C PHE A 49 18.77 29.77 53.83
N LEU A 50 18.81 29.21 52.63
CA LEU A 50 19.60 28.04 52.27
C LEU A 50 20.64 28.43 51.22
N PHE A 51 21.91 28.15 51.49
CA PHE A 51 23.03 28.50 50.61
C PHE A 51 23.86 27.27 50.26
N GLY A 52 24.36 27.23 49.03
CA GLY A 52 25.16 26.13 48.48
C GLY A 52 24.27 24.94 48.13
N SER A 53 24.20 24.61 46.82
CA SER A 53 23.43 23.49 46.25
C SER A 53 22.15 23.16 47.04
N ALA A 54 21.34 24.18 47.31
CA ALA A 54 20.17 24.10 48.14
C ALA A 54 19.04 23.37 47.40
N LYS A 55 18.34 22.51 48.12
CA LYS A 55 17.25 21.67 47.61
C LYS A 55 16.08 21.74 48.57
N VAL A 56 14.92 22.14 48.07
CA VAL A 56 13.64 22.16 48.81
C VAL A 56 12.66 21.23 48.12
N LYS A 57 12.08 20.28 48.86
CA LYS A 57 11.12 19.31 48.35
C LYS A 57 9.81 19.39 49.12
N HIS A 58 8.70 19.47 48.38
CA HIS A 58 7.33 19.47 48.88
C HIS A 58 6.45 18.62 47.95
N THR A 59 5.25 18.24 48.38
CA THR A 59 4.27 17.52 47.54
C THR A 59 3.93 18.28 46.25
N SER A 60 3.99 19.62 46.29
CA SER A 60 3.75 20.50 45.13
C SER A 60 4.93 20.61 44.14
N GLY A 61 6.12 20.08 44.46
CA GLY A 61 7.32 20.19 43.63
C GLY A 61 8.64 20.19 44.38
N GLU A 62 9.73 20.08 43.62
CA GLU A 62 11.13 20.14 44.09
C GLU A 62 11.83 21.36 43.48
N LEU A 63 12.51 22.16 44.29
CA LEU A 63 13.24 23.35 43.88
C LEU A 63 14.72 23.22 44.24
N ASN A 64 15.60 23.33 43.25
CA ASN A 64 17.05 23.24 43.39
C ASN A 64 17.68 24.57 42.96
N SER A 65 18.63 25.11 43.73
CA SER A 65 19.29 26.40 43.43
C SER A 65 20.54 26.61 44.28
N GLY A 66 21.42 27.55 43.89
CA GLY A 66 22.53 28.01 44.74
C GLY A 66 22.09 28.71 46.02
N GLU A 67 21.05 29.54 45.92
CA GLU A 67 20.40 30.22 47.04
C GLU A 67 18.89 29.97 47.01
N ILE A 68 18.30 29.58 48.15
CA ILE A 68 16.85 29.45 48.35
C ILE A 68 16.43 30.15 49.65
N ASN A 69 15.54 31.12 49.52
CA ASN A 69 14.95 31.87 50.62
C ASN A 69 13.49 31.47 50.78
N MET A 70 13.15 30.89 51.91
CA MET A 70 11.81 30.41 52.23
C MET A 70 11.19 31.30 53.30
N ASP A 71 9.99 31.78 53.03
CA ASP A 71 9.11 32.42 54.01
C ASP A 71 7.96 31.46 54.27
N ILE A 72 8.02 30.79 55.43
CA ILE A 72 7.10 29.73 55.82
C ILE A 72 5.72 30.31 56.14
N ASP A 73 5.68 31.51 56.72
CA ASP A 73 4.42 32.20 57.10
C ASP A 73 3.62 32.57 55.85
N ASN A 74 4.28 33.08 54.82
CA ASN A 74 3.64 33.41 53.53
C ASN A 74 3.56 32.22 52.57
N SER A 75 4.13 31.07 52.94
CA SER A 75 4.24 29.89 52.10
C SER A 75 4.91 30.16 50.75
N THR A 76 5.93 31.03 50.73
CA THR A 76 6.67 31.42 49.53
C THR A 76 8.11 30.95 49.58
N VAL A 77 8.64 30.53 48.44
CA VAL A 77 10.03 30.14 48.25
C VAL A 77 10.58 30.97 47.10
N GLU A 78 11.72 31.59 47.31
CA GLU A 78 12.45 32.37 46.34
C GLU A 78 13.83 31.73 46.10
N ALA A 79 14.07 31.24 44.90
CA ALA A 79 15.37 30.74 44.48
C ALA A 79 16.04 31.73 43.52
N LYS A 80 17.34 31.95 43.72
CA LYS A 80 18.18 32.79 42.86
C LYS A 80 19.51 32.11 42.59
N THR A 81 20.07 32.41 41.43
CA THR A 81 21.49 32.17 41.20
C THR A 81 22.33 33.15 42.04
N LEU A 82 23.48 32.70 42.53
CA LEU A 82 24.40 33.51 43.35
C LEU A 82 25.00 34.67 42.53
N THR A 83 25.26 34.45 41.25
CA THR A 83 25.65 35.49 40.29
C THR A 83 24.94 35.28 38.96
N PRO A 84 24.65 36.34 38.17
CA PRO A 84 23.92 36.21 36.91
C PRO A 84 24.56 35.26 35.88
N GLU A 85 25.87 35.02 35.99
CA GLU A 85 26.69 34.19 35.09
C GLU A 85 26.83 32.74 35.57
N ASP A 86 26.45 32.44 36.82
CA ASP A 86 26.53 31.10 37.37
C ASP A 86 25.40 30.21 36.83
N THR A 87 25.80 29.32 35.92
CA THR A 87 24.92 28.33 35.27
C THR A 87 24.81 27.04 36.06
N LEU A 88 25.74 26.76 36.97
CA LEU A 88 25.81 25.53 37.77
C LEU A 88 24.84 25.57 38.96
N SER A 89 24.58 26.77 39.50
CA SER A 89 23.67 26.97 40.62
C SER A 89 22.31 27.55 40.23
N ARG A 90 21.98 27.50 38.93
CA ARG A 90 20.75 28.09 38.39
C ARG A 90 19.50 27.43 39.00
N PRO A 91 18.49 28.22 39.42
CA PRO A 91 17.23 27.69 39.89
C PRO A 91 16.53 26.74 38.91
N VAL A 92 16.16 25.56 39.41
CA VAL A 92 15.38 24.54 38.70
C VAL A 92 14.21 24.11 39.56
N LEU A 93 12.98 24.31 39.07
CA LEU A 93 11.75 23.81 39.68
C LEU A 93 11.26 22.59 38.91
N ILE A 94 11.14 21.46 39.59
CA ILE A 94 10.68 20.17 39.06
C ILE A 94 9.29 19.88 39.64
N ARG A 95 8.30 19.64 38.77
CA ARG A 95 6.92 19.33 39.16
C ARG A 95 6.36 18.24 38.27
N GLU A 96 6.06 17.07 38.84
CA GLU A 96 5.58 15.91 38.05
C GLU A 96 6.53 15.63 36.88
N ASP A 97 6.12 15.96 35.65
CA ASP A 97 6.91 15.80 34.42
C ASP A 97 7.53 17.12 33.90
N ASP A 98 7.24 18.28 34.51
CA ASP A 98 7.69 19.60 34.09
C ASP A 98 8.99 20.04 34.79
N GLU A 99 9.97 20.52 34.00
CA GLU A 99 11.21 21.14 34.48
C GLU A 99 11.28 22.61 34.04
N ILE A 100 11.31 23.54 35.01
CA ILE A 100 11.39 24.98 34.75
C ILE A 100 12.75 25.51 35.22
N LYS A 101 13.55 25.98 34.27
CA LYS A 101 14.86 26.61 34.51
C LYS A 101 14.73 28.13 34.42
N SER A 102 15.25 28.85 35.41
CA SER A 102 15.10 30.32 35.49
C SER A 102 16.26 30.94 36.27
N THR A 103 16.56 32.23 36.06
CA THR A 103 17.58 32.94 36.86
C THR A 103 17.06 33.33 38.25
N ARG A 104 15.74 33.49 38.40
CA ARG A 104 15.06 33.75 39.66
C ARG A 104 13.67 33.14 39.64
N ILE A 105 13.37 32.29 40.61
CA ILE A 105 12.07 31.66 40.80
C ILE A 105 11.48 32.17 42.10
N LEU A 106 10.32 32.81 42.05
CA LEU A 106 9.50 33.10 43.22
C LEU A 106 8.24 32.23 43.12
N PHE A 107 8.00 31.36 44.08
CA PHE A 107 6.92 30.37 44.01
C PHE A 107 6.20 30.26 45.36
N ASN A 108 4.87 30.19 45.33
CA ASN A 108 4.05 29.95 46.50
C ASN A 108 3.53 28.51 46.46
N TYR A 109 4.04 27.63 47.34
CA TYR A 109 3.75 26.19 47.27
C TYR A 109 2.32 25.81 47.67
N LYS A 110 1.58 26.73 48.31
CA LYS A 110 0.16 26.57 48.68
C LYS A 110 -0.80 26.98 47.56
N THR A 111 -0.60 28.16 46.98
CA THR A 111 -1.45 28.70 45.89
C THR A 111 -0.98 28.29 44.50
N LYS A 112 0.21 27.68 44.40
CA LYS A 112 0.92 27.30 43.17
C LYS A 112 1.18 28.46 42.21
N LYS A 113 1.06 29.71 42.70
CA LYS A 113 1.42 30.93 41.97
C LYS A 113 2.93 31.11 41.95
N GLY A 114 3.43 31.69 40.88
CA GLY A 114 4.86 31.87 40.71
C GLY A 114 5.22 32.94 39.68
N LYS A 115 6.48 33.35 39.77
CA LYS A 115 7.10 34.34 38.92
C LYS A 115 8.52 33.88 38.62
N PHE A 116 8.86 33.85 37.34
CA PHE A 116 10.12 33.34 36.84
C PHE A 116 10.78 34.42 35.98
N GLU A 117 12.09 34.62 36.13
CA GLU A 117 12.88 35.55 35.31
C GLU A 117 13.78 34.75 34.35
N ALA A 118 13.79 35.13 33.07
CA ALA A 118 14.49 34.43 31.99
C ALA A 118 14.24 32.90 32.03
N ALA A 119 13.00 32.51 31.79
CA ALA A 119 12.55 31.13 31.95
C ALA A 119 12.23 30.48 30.60
N GLN A 120 12.54 29.19 30.54
CA GLN A 120 12.14 28.30 29.45
C GLN A 120 11.07 27.36 29.98
N VAL A 121 10.00 27.21 29.20
CA VAL A 121 8.88 26.32 29.49
C VAL A 121 8.69 25.40 28.29
N GLN A 122 8.76 24.11 28.53
CA GLN A 122 8.38 23.10 27.54
C GLN A 122 6.86 23.00 27.50
N ILE A 123 6.27 22.97 26.31
CA ILE A 123 4.86 22.66 26.08
C ILE A 123 4.76 21.48 25.11
N SER A 124 3.58 20.87 25.00
CA SER A 124 3.31 19.62 24.27
C SER A 124 3.94 19.53 22.88
N GLU A 125 3.89 20.59 22.06
CA GLU A 125 4.49 20.65 20.72
C GLU A 125 5.56 21.75 20.51
N GLY A 126 6.12 22.33 21.59
CA GLY A 126 7.15 23.37 21.40
C GLY A 126 7.81 23.93 22.66
N ASN A 127 8.68 24.90 22.43
CA ASN A 127 9.43 25.62 23.44
C ASN A 127 8.91 27.06 23.55
N LEU A 128 8.63 27.49 24.77
CA LEU A 128 8.34 28.89 25.10
C LEU A 128 9.48 29.47 25.92
N ILE A 129 10.03 30.58 25.45
CA ILE A 129 11.12 31.30 26.12
C ILE A 129 10.62 32.71 26.42
N GLY A 130 10.77 33.17 27.66
CA GLY A 130 10.28 34.48 28.08
C GLY A 130 11.22 35.20 29.03
N SER A 131 11.26 36.53 28.95
CA SER A 131 12.06 37.36 29.87
C SER A 131 11.46 37.39 31.28
N LYS A 132 10.13 37.43 31.37
CA LYS A 132 9.38 37.33 32.62
C LYS A 132 8.16 36.44 32.41
N ILE A 133 8.04 35.42 33.24
CA ILE A 133 6.91 34.49 33.23
C ILE A 133 6.17 34.62 34.57
N LYS A 134 4.84 34.64 34.53
CA LYS A 134 3.97 34.70 35.71
C LYS A 134 2.85 33.68 35.54
N ASN A 135 2.81 32.66 36.39
CA ASN A 135 1.66 31.76 36.48
C ASN A 135 0.71 32.24 37.58
N VAL A 136 -0.56 32.42 37.22
CA VAL A 136 -1.60 32.95 38.12
C VAL A 136 -2.36 31.81 38.82
N ASN A 137 -2.34 30.62 38.21
CA ASN A 137 -2.83 29.35 38.72
C ASN A 137 -2.13 28.22 37.94
N GLU A 138 -2.61 26.98 38.05
CA GLU A 138 -2.05 25.82 37.34
C GLU A 138 -2.22 25.86 35.82
N ARG A 139 -3.20 26.62 35.32
CA ARG A 139 -3.64 26.60 33.91
C ARG A 139 -3.27 27.86 33.15
N GLU A 140 -3.09 28.99 33.83
CA GLU A 140 -2.86 30.28 33.18
C GLU A 140 -1.46 30.84 33.44
N VAL A 141 -0.70 30.99 32.36
CA VAL A 141 0.67 31.51 32.37
C VAL A 141 0.77 32.74 31.46
N TYR A 142 1.29 33.84 31.99
CA TYR A 142 1.57 35.06 31.23
C TYR A 142 3.07 35.21 30.99
N ILE A 143 3.44 35.59 29.78
CA ILE A 143 4.83 35.66 29.34
C ILE A 143 5.07 37.04 28.73
N GLN A 144 6.11 37.71 29.17
CA GLN A 144 6.60 38.96 28.60
C GLN A 144 7.81 38.69 27.69
N ASP A 145 7.86 39.39 26.55
CA ASP A 145 8.87 39.23 25.51
C ASP A 145 9.07 37.76 25.13
N GLY A 146 7.95 37.09 24.85
CA GLY A 146 7.88 35.67 24.58
C GLY A 146 8.36 35.31 23.18
N ILE A 147 9.02 34.17 23.09
CA ILE A 147 9.44 33.49 21.87
C ILE A 147 8.81 32.10 21.90
N TYR A 148 8.08 31.74 20.84
CA TYR A 148 7.50 30.42 20.64
C TYR A 148 8.11 29.75 19.40
N SER A 149 8.53 28.49 19.53
CA SER A 149 9.01 27.69 18.40
C SER A 149 8.82 26.20 18.67
N THR A 150 8.60 25.40 17.63
CA THR A 150 8.70 23.93 17.75
C THR A 150 10.12 23.43 17.49
N CYS A 151 11.07 24.34 17.22
CA CYS A 151 12.48 23.98 17.12
C CYS A 151 13.09 23.75 18.51
N PRO A 152 14.19 22.99 18.58
CA PRO A 152 14.98 22.90 19.79
C PRO A 152 15.45 24.28 20.26
N PRO A 153 15.48 24.53 21.57
CA PRO A 153 15.77 25.84 22.16
C PRO A 153 17.21 26.31 21.91
N GLU A 154 18.13 25.38 21.66
CA GLU A 154 19.54 25.67 21.37
C GLU A 154 19.72 26.39 20.03
N TYR A 155 18.88 26.09 19.04
CA TYR A 155 18.93 26.70 17.72
C TYR A 155 17.53 26.85 17.11
N LEU A 156 17.03 28.08 17.10
CA LEU A 156 15.70 28.41 16.61
C LEU A 156 15.72 28.75 15.12
N TYR A 157 15.55 27.75 14.25
CA TYR A 157 15.45 27.97 12.79
C TYR A 157 14.27 28.87 12.39
N TYR A 158 13.21 28.87 13.18
CA TYR A 158 12.12 29.83 13.09
C TYR A 158 11.54 30.06 14.48
N TYR A 159 10.91 31.21 14.71
CA TYR A 159 10.18 31.48 15.95
C TYR A 159 9.19 32.63 15.81
N LEU A 160 8.13 32.59 16.61
CA LEU A 160 7.19 33.69 16.76
C LEU A 160 7.59 34.51 17.98
N LYS A 161 7.90 35.79 17.80
CA LYS A 161 8.26 36.71 18.88
C LYS A 161 7.14 37.71 19.15
N ALA A 162 6.73 37.86 20.40
CA ALA A 162 5.67 38.79 20.80
C ALA A 162 5.99 39.45 22.15
N LYS A 163 5.59 40.72 22.33
CA LYS A 163 5.82 41.43 23.61
C LYS A 163 5.03 40.81 24.77
N LYS A 164 3.86 40.25 24.49
CA LYS A 164 2.99 39.61 25.48
C LYS A 164 2.41 38.33 24.88
N MET A 165 2.52 37.23 25.64
CA MET A 165 1.87 35.97 25.36
C MET A 165 1.13 35.47 26.61
N LYS A 166 0.08 34.66 26.42
CA LYS A 166 -0.66 33.98 27.48
C LYS A 166 -0.86 32.52 27.06
N VAL A 167 -0.54 31.58 27.94
CA VAL A 167 -0.88 30.17 27.79
C VAL A 167 -2.07 29.86 28.71
N VAL A 168 -3.05 29.11 28.21
CA VAL A 168 -4.23 28.63 28.94
C VAL A 168 -4.31 27.12 28.81
N ASP A 169 -4.52 26.43 29.94
CA ASP A 169 -4.69 24.97 30.06
C ASP A 169 -3.54 24.14 29.43
N GLN A 170 -2.34 24.71 29.27
CA GLN A 170 -1.19 24.14 28.55
C GLN A 170 -1.42 23.89 27.03
N ASP A 171 -2.64 24.11 26.54
CA ASP A 171 -3.11 23.74 25.20
C ASP A 171 -3.48 24.94 24.29
N GLU A 172 -3.47 26.18 24.81
CA GLU A 172 -3.76 27.38 24.01
C GLU A 172 -2.76 28.53 24.25
N LEU A 173 -1.99 28.92 23.23
CA LEU A 173 -1.08 30.06 23.25
C LEU A 173 -1.68 31.29 22.57
N PHE A 174 -2.02 32.33 23.33
CA PHE A 174 -2.42 33.65 22.83
C PHE A 174 -1.23 34.60 22.75
N PHE A 175 -1.19 35.45 21.72
CA PHE A 175 -0.15 36.47 21.57
C PHE A 175 -0.72 37.80 21.10
N SER A 176 -0.03 38.88 21.45
CA SER A 176 -0.33 40.23 20.95
C SER A 176 0.90 40.85 20.29
N ASN A 177 0.71 41.45 19.11
CA ASN A 177 1.74 42.11 18.32
C ASN A 177 2.94 41.19 18.05
N ALA A 178 2.65 39.99 17.54
CA ALA A 178 3.65 38.98 17.27
C ALA A 178 4.25 39.14 15.86
N ARG A 179 5.51 38.75 15.70
CA ARG A 179 6.20 38.73 14.42
C ARG A 179 6.94 37.42 14.27
N LEU A 180 6.79 36.80 13.10
CA LEU A 180 7.50 35.58 12.76
C LEU A 180 8.92 35.92 12.31
N TYR A 181 9.89 35.11 12.74
CA TYR A 181 11.28 35.15 12.31
C TYR A 181 11.63 33.79 11.70
N ILE A 182 12.33 33.79 10.58
CA ILE A 182 12.88 32.59 9.94
C ILE A 182 14.37 32.84 9.75
N LEU A 183 15.22 31.98 10.33
CA LEU A 183 16.68 32.17 10.36
C LEU A 183 17.07 33.57 10.86
N ASP A 184 16.42 34.03 11.94
CA ASP A 184 16.54 35.39 12.51
C ASP A 184 16.11 36.55 11.59
N ILE A 185 15.62 36.27 10.39
CA ILE A 185 15.11 37.28 9.47
C ILE A 185 13.64 37.57 9.82
N PRO A 186 13.29 38.83 10.16
CA PRO A 186 11.93 39.19 10.48
C PRO A 186 11.03 39.12 9.25
N TYR A 187 9.99 38.29 9.31
CA TYR A 187 8.97 38.23 8.27
C TYR A 187 8.23 39.58 8.19
N PRO A 188 7.81 40.05 6.99
CA PRO A 188 7.24 41.39 6.82
C PRO A 188 5.93 41.61 7.59
N LEU A 189 5.16 40.55 7.80
CA LEU A 189 3.83 40.62 8.42
C LEU A 189 3.90 40.59 9.95
N ILE A 190 3.20 41.54 10.58
CA ILE A 190 3.02 41.64 12.02
C ILE A 190 1.58 41.25 12.37
N PHE A 191 1.42 40.34 13.32
CA PHE A 191 0.13 39.86 13.78
C PHE A 191 -0.31 40.66 15.02
N PRO A 192 -1.33 41.53 14.92
CA PRO A 192 -1.73 42.38 16.05
C PRO A 192 -2.26 41.56 17.24
N PHE A 193 -2.94 40.46 16.98
CA PHE A 193 -3.39 39.47 17.96
C PHE A 193 -3.60 38.12 17.26
N GLY A 194 -3.47 37.03 18.00
CA GLY A 194 -3.75 35.69 17.50
C GLY A 194 -3.62 34.63 18.59
N TYR A 195 -3.98 33.39 18.25
CA TYR A 195 -3.74 32.24 19.10
C TYR A 195 -3.20 31.07 18.27
N VAL A 196 -2.33 30.27 18.88
CA VAL A 196 -1.85 28.98 18.39
C VAL A 196 -2.38 27.94 19.36
N PRO A 197 -3.33 27.09 18.96
CA PRO A 197 -3.66 25.92 19.76
C PRO A 197 -2.48 24.96 19.70
N THR A 198 -2.12 24.42 20.85
CA THR A 198 -1.02 23.47 21.01
C THR A 198 -1.50 22.01 20.94
N ASP A 199 -2.81 21.76 20.90
CA ASP A 199 -3.39 20.48 20.50
C ASP A 199 -3.47 20.28 18.98
N ILE A 200 -3.18 19.05 18.52
CA ILE A 200 -3.29 18.66 17.11
C ILE A 200 -4.77 18.61 16.71
N GLU A 201 -5.30 19.74 16.25
CA GLU A 201 -6.56 19.72 15.51
C GLU A 201 -6.34 19.02 14.16
N GLN A 202 -6.64 17.72 14.10
CA GLN A 202 -6.57 16.89 12.89
C GLN A 202 -7.52 17.35 11.76
N LYS A 203 -8.31 18.40 11.97
CA LYS A 203 -9.48 18.82 11.17
C LYS A 203 -9.36 20.26 10.68
N ARG A 204 -8.30 20.60 9.94
CA ARG A 204 -8.04 21.97 9.48
C ARG A 204 -7.87 22.10 7.97
N SER A 205 -8.33 23.24 7.44
CA SER A 205 -8.10 23.69 6.07
C SER A 205 -6.83 24.53 5.97
N GLY A 206 -6.19 24.57 4.80
CA GLY A 206 -4.97 25.37 4.61
C GLY A 206 -4.27 25.20 3.27
N LEU A 207 -3.29 26.05 3.00
CA LEU A 207 -2.46 25.98 1.77
C LEU A 207 -1.57 24.73 1.75
N LEU A 208 -1.45 24.12 0.59
CA LEU A 208 -0.51 23.03 0.36
C LEU A 208 0.93 23.54 0.31
N THR A 209 1.88 22.67 0.65
CA THR A 209 3.30 23.02 0.54
C THR A 209 3.72 23.01 -0.92
N PRO A 210 4.18 24.13 -1.49
CA PRO A 210 4.66 24.15 -2.86
C PRO A 210 5.97 23.35 -2.99
N THR A 211 6.23 22.83 -4.18
CA THR A 211 7.45 22.10 -4.52
C THR A 211 8.10 22.75 -5.73
N TYR A 212 9.38 23.10 -5.63
CA TYR A 212 10.12 23.63 -6.77
C TYR A 212 10.45 22.48 -7.71
N ALA A 213 10.13 22.68 -8.98
CA ALA A 213 10.31 21.70 -10.03
C ALA A 213 11.17 22.26 -11.15
N PHE A 214 12.05 21.43 -11.69
CA PHE A 214 12.62 21.64 -13.02
C PHE A 214 12.29 20.41 -13.86
N GLN A 215 11.72 20.63 -15.04
CA GLN A 215 11.34 19.57 -15.96
C GLN A 215 11.84 19.89 -17.36
N ASN A 216 12.71 19.03 -17.89
CA ASN A 216 13.25 19.20 -19.23
C ASN A 216 12.28 18.67 -20.31
N GLN A 217 11.37 17.75 -19.95
CA GLN A 217 10.40 17.20 -20.90
C GLN A 217 9.33 18.23 -21.29
N ASN A 218 8.99 18.27 -22.59
CA ASN A 218 8.05 19.22 -23.21
C ASN A 218 8.46 20.69 -23.05
N ASN A 219 9.75 20.95 -22.85
CA ASN A 219 10.30 22.27 -22.56
C ASN A 219 9.59 22.98 -21.41
N ARG A 220 9.04 22.25 -20.42
CA ARG A 220 8.28 22.86 -19.33
C ARG A 220 9.13 23.84 -18.51
N GLY A 221 10.40 23.51 -18.29
CA GLY A 221 11.38 24.37 -17.63
C GLY A 221 11.22 24.38 -16.11
N LEU A 222 11.44 25.54 -15.50
CA LEU A 222 11.27 25.75 -14.07
C LEU A 222 9.77 25.86 -13.74
N GLY A 223 9.36 25.37 -12.58
CA GLY A 223 7.98 25.45 -12.15
C GLY A 223 7.80 25.34 -10.65
N LEU A 224 6.58 25.60 -10.23
CA LEU A 224 6.12 25.44 -8.86
C LEU A 224 4.92 24.49 -8.88
N GLN A 225 5.10 23.35 -8.24
CA GLN A 225 4.08 22.30 -8.12
C GLN A 225 3.35 22.39 -6.78
N ASN A 226 2.18 21.75 -6.71
CA ASN A 226 1.40 21.59 -5.50
C ASN A 226 1.03 22.94 -4.84
N VAL A 227 0.76 23.95 -5.68
CA VAL A 227 0.23 25.23 -5.24
C VAL A 227 -1.28 25.07 -5.12
N GLY A 228 -1.80 25.04 -3.90
CA GLY A 228 -3.20 24.70 -3.71
C GLY A 228 -3.73 24.95 -2.31
N TRP A 229 -4.99 24.56 -2.12
CA TRP A 229 -5.73 24.67 -0.88
C TRP A 229 -6.36 23.31 -0.52
N PHE A 230 -6.13 22.86 0.69
CA PHE A 230 -6.84 21.77 1.34
C PHE A 230 -8.00 22.34 2.16
N GLN A 231 -9.19 21.75 2.01
CA GLN A 231 -10.41 22.13 2.70
C GLN A 231 -10.96 20.95 3.50
N TYR A 232 -11.06 21.14 4.81
CA TYR A 232 -11.91 20.35 5.68
C TYR A 232 -13.34 20.91 5.65
N PHE A 233 -14.32 20.14 5.16
CA PHE A 233 -15.73 20.58 5.18
C PHE A 233 -16.45 20.07 6.43
N ASN A 234 -16.31 18.78 6.72
CA ASN A 234 -16.84 18.11 7.91
C ASN A 234 -16.16 16.75 8.12
N ASP A 235 -16.56 16.02 9.17
CA ASP A 235 -16.01 14.72 9.56
C ASP A 235 -16.10 13.63 8.47
N TYR A 236 -16.94 13.84 7.46
CA TYR A 236 -17.19 12.88 6.40
C TYR A 236 -16.63 13.30 5.05
N ILE A 237 -16.26 14.58 4.84
CA ILE A 237 -15.89 15.13 3.53
C ILE A 237 -14.70 16.09 3.65
N THR A 238 -13.66 15.82 2.88
CA THR A 238 -12.51 16.71 2.65
C THR A 238 -12.34 16.98 1.17
N GLY A 239 -11.74 18.12 0.85
CA GLY A 239 -11.41 18.52 -0.52
C GLY A 239 -10.00 19.09 -0.60
N GLN A 240 -9.40 19.03 -1.78
CA GLN A 240 -8.13 19.62 -2.12
C GLN A 240 -8.20 20.10 -3.56
N VAL A 241 -7.73 21.32 -3.82
CA VAL A 241 -7.50 21.81 -5.17
C VAL A 241 -6.06 22.29 -5.24
N ASP A 242 -5.30 21.76 -6.17
CA ASP A 242 -3.89 22.08 -6.37
C ASP A 242 -3.54 22.24 -7.83
N GLY A 243 -2.48 22.98 -8.11
CA GLY A 243 -1.99 23.14 -9.45
C GLY A 243 -0.48 23.28 -9.52
N ASP A 244 0.02 22.94 -10.70
CA ASP A 244 1.41 23.07 -11.09
C ASP A 244 1.50 24.13 -12.18
N ILE A 245 2.44 25.06 -12.04
CA ILE A 245 2.66 26.16 -12.99
C ILE A 245 4.12 26.16 -13.38
N TYR A 246 4.41 26.25 -14.68
CA TYR A 246 5.77 26.25 -15.22
C TYR A 246 6.05 27.53 -16.03
N THR A 247 7.33 27.89 -16.17
CA THR A 247 7.80 29.08 -16.89
C THR A 247 7.48 29.05 -18.38
N SER A 248 7.33 27.86 -18.96
CA SER A 248 6.82 27.64 -20.32
C SER A 248 5.36 28.08 -20.53
N GLY A 249 4.64 28.39 -19.44
CA GLY A 249 3.21 28.66 -19.45
C GLY A 249 2.35 27.39 -19.35
N THR A 250 2.95 26.20 -19.34
CA THR A 250 2.25 24.96 -19.03
C THR A 250 1.64 25.02 -17.62
N PHE A 251 0.41 24.54 -17.47
CA PHE A 251 -0.20 24.35 -16.15
C PHE A 251 -0.98 23.05 -16.05
N TYR A 252 -1.04 22.52 -14.82
CA TYR A 252 -1.86 21.39 -14.42
C TYR A 252 -2.72 21.81 -13.23
N LEU A 253 -3.98 21.37 -13.22
CA LEU A 253 -4.93 21.57 -12.14
C LEU A 253 -5.49 20.21 -11.73
N ASN A 254 -5.47 19.94 -10.43
CA ASN A 254 -5.96 18.73 -9.80
C ASN A 254 -6.96 19.08 -8.70
N GLY A 255 -8.15 18.50 -8.77
CA GLY A 255 -9.16 18.57 -7.71
C GLY A 255 -9.37 17.18 -7.12
N LEU A 256 -9.23 17.04 -5.81
CA LEU A 256 -9.47 15.80 -5.07
C LEU A 256 -10.53 16.04 -4.01
N MET A 257 -11.63 15.31 -4.06
CA MET A 257 -12.64 15.25 -3.00
C MET A 257 -12.63 13.85 -2.41
N GLN A 258 -12.52 13.73 -1.09
CA GLN A 258 -12.61 12.46 -0.38
C GLN A 258 -13.80 12.48 0.54
N TYR A 259 -14.52 11.36 0.59
CA TYR A 259 -15.67 11.21 1.47
C TYR A 259 -15.70 9.84 2.12
N ARG A 260 -16.06 9.78 3.40
CA ARG A 260 -16.12 8.52 4.17
C ARG A 260 -17.11 8.63 5.31
N ASN A 261 -18.03 7.69 5.38
CA ASN A 261 -18.81 7.37 6.57
C ASN A 261 -18.57 5.90 6.94
N THR A 262 -18.06 5.66 8.15
CA THR A 262 -17.68 4.34 8.64
C THR A 262 -18.83 3.34 8.48
N ASP A 263 -18.52 2.14 7.99
CA ASP A 263 -19.44 1.03 7.72
C ASP A 263 -20.56 1.28 6.70
N GLN A 264 -20.66 2.49 6.12
CA GLN A 264 -21.67 2.82 5.12
C GLN A 264 -21.06 3.03 3.75
N TYR A 265 -20.18 4.02 3.59
CA TYR A 265 -19.59 4.34 2.31
C TYR A 265 -18.23 5.02 2.44
N SER A 266 -17.38 4.86 1.43
CA SER A 266 -16.11 5.57 1.31
C SER A 266 -15.77 5.75 -0.16
N GLY A 267 -15.09 6.84 -0.49
CA GLY A 267 -14.70 7.10 -1.86
C GLY A 267 -13.91 8.38 -2.05
N SER A 268 -13.49 8.59 -3.29
CA SER A 268 -12.81 9.80 -3.72
C SER A 268 -13.15 10.13 -5.17
N LEU A 269 -13.30 11.41 -5.47
CA LEU A 269 -13.40 11.96 -6.82
C LEU A 269 -12.12 12.76 -7.09
N ARG A 270 -11.42 12.44 -8.17
CA ARG A 270 -10.26 13.20 -8.66
C ARG A 270 -10.54 13.71 -10.07
N LEU A 271 -10.32 14.99 -10.28
CA LEU A 271 -10.46 15.68 -11.56
C LEU A 271 -9.10 16.26 -11.94
N GLY A 272 -8.60 15.93 -13.12
CA GLY A 272 -7.34 16.46 -13.63
C GLY A 272 -7.55 17.21 -14.95
N TYR A 273 -6.91 18.36 -15.06
CA TYR A 273 -6.90 19.16 -16.29
C TYR A 273 -5.49 19.72 -16.49
N SER A 274 -4.86 19.45 -17.64
CA SER A 274 -3.60 20.12 -18.01
C SER A 274 -3.73 20.79 -19.37
N LYS A 275 -3.02 21.92 -19.50
CA LYS A 275 -2.75 22.57 -20.77
C LYS A 275 -1.25 22.71 -20.89
N ASP A 276 -0.69 21.88 -21.75
CA ASP A 276 0.74 21.83 -22.03
C ASP A 276 1.07 22.75 -23.22
N ARG A 277 2.02 23.65 -23.00
CA ARG A 277 2.65 24.51 -24.01
C ARG A 277 4.13 24.69 -23.66
N GLY A 278 5.01 24.46 -24.62
CA GLY A 278 6.47 24.50 -24.41
C GLY A 278 7.16 25.68 -25.10
N LEU A 279 6.53 26.25 -26.13
CA LEU A 279 7.05 27.32 -26.99
C LEU A 279 6.09 28.52 -27.00
N GLU A 280 6.52 29.64 -27.54
CA GLU A 280 5.64 30.79 -27.72
C GLU A 280 4.72 30.59 -28.94
N PRO A 281 3.48 31.11 -28.95
CA PRO A 281 2.56 30.98 -30.10
C PRO A 281 3.11 31.50 -31.43
N THR A 282 4.18 32.29 -31.39
CA THR A 282 4.90 32.83 -32.56
C THR A 282 5.94 31.88 -33.13
N ASP A 283 6.29 30.80 -32.41
CA ASP A 283 7.30 29.84 -32.85
C ASP A 283 6.71 28.86 -33.88
N PRO A 284 7.45 28.48 -34.93
CA PRO A 284 6.96 27.59 -36.00
C PRO A 284 6.47 26.22 -35.54
N ASP A 285 7.01 25.72 -34.41
CA ASP A 285 6.70 24.41 -33.83
C ASP A 285 5.78 24.50 -32.60
N PHE A 286 5.03 25.61 -32.46
CA PHE A 286 4.08 25.77 -31.36
C PHE A 286 2.96 24.73 -31.44
N GLU A 287 2.86 23.89 -30.41
CA GLU A 287 1.76 22.95 -30.22
C GLU A 287 1.14 23.13 -28.83
N GLU A 288 -0.19 23.10 -28.78
CA GLU A 288 -0.95 23.12 -27.53
C GLU A 288 -1.66 21.78 -27.34
N ALA A 289 -1.40 21.13 -26.20
CA ALA A 289 -2.05 19.87 -25.86
C ALA A 289 -2.90 20.02 -24.60
N ILE A 290 -4.19 19.71 -24.70
CA ILE A 290 -5.13 19.71 -23.57
C ILE A 290 -5.36 18.26 -23.12
N GLN A 291 -5.15 18.00 -21.83
CA GLN A 291 -5.38 16.68 -21.26
C GLN A 291 -6.41 16.76 -20.13
N ARG A 292 -7.24 15.72 -20.03
CA ARG A 292 -8.33 15.64 -19.04
C ARG A 292 -8.35 14.28 -18.39
N SER A 293 -8.67 14.22 -17.10
CA SER A 293 -8.95 12.97 -16.41
C SER A 293 -10.04 13.12 -15.35
N ILE A 294 -10.80 12.05 -15.18
CA ILE A 294 -11.81 11.86 -14.16
C ILE A 294 -11.56 10.49 -13.54
N ALA A 295 -11.24 10.46 -12.26
CA ALA A 295 -11.10 9.23 -11.51
C ALA A 295 -12.07 9.23 -10.32
N VAL A 296 -12.97 8.25 -10.28
CA VAL A 296 -13.92 8.05 -9.18
C VAL A 296 -13.64 6.71 -8.53
N GLN A 297 -13.48 6.71 -7.23
CA GLN A 297 -13.44 5.50 -6.41
C GLN A 297 -14.60 5.59 -5.42
N HIS A 298 -15.38 4.53 -5.31
CA HIS A 298 -16.53 4.48 -4.43
C HIS A 298 -16.73 3.04 -3.95
N ASN A 299 -16.92 2.86 -2.65
CA ASN A 299 -17.29 1.60 -2.03
C ASN A 299 -18.41 1.90 -1.04
N GLN A 300 -19.53 1.21 -1.17
CA GLN A 300 -20.68 1.38 -0.30
C GLN A 300 -21.23 0.01 0.11
N THR A 301 -21.36 -0.17 1.43
CA THR A 301 -22.08 -1.28 2.03
C THR A 301 -23.53 -0.85 2.17
N ILE A 302 -24.42 -1.40 1.34
CA ILE A 302 -25.86 -1.14 1.43
C ILE A 302 -26.45 -1.92 2.61
N SER A 303 -25.98 -3.16 2.81
CA SER A 303 -26.29 -4.01 3.96
C SER A 303 -25.15 -5.03 4.16
N PRO A 304 -25.13 -5.83 5.25
CA PRO A 304 -24.16 -6.94 5.41
C PRO A 304 -24.17 -7.95 4.25
N TYR A 305 -25.22 -7.90 3.43
CA TYR A 305 -25.51 -8.81 2.33
C TYR A 305 -25.37 -8.14 0.97
N ALA A 306 -25.20 -6.83 0.90
CA ALA A 306 -25.25 -6.07 -0.36
C ALA A 306 -24.18 -4.96 -0.38
N SER A 307 -23.39 -4.90 -1.45
CA SER A 307 -22.35 -3.89 -1.63
C SER A 307 -22.30 -3.37 -3.06
N VAL A 308 -21.99 -2.08 -3.21
CA VAL A 308 -21.68 -1.43 -4.49
C VAL A 308 -20.23 -0.96 -4.44
N SER A 309 -19.49 -1.20 -5.53
CA SER A 309 -18.15 -0.66 -5.73
C SER A 309 -18.04 -0.07 -7.12
N ALA A 310 -17.44 1.11 -7.25
CA ALA A 310 -17.13 1.74 -8.51
C ALA A 310 -15.67 2.22 -8.52
N ASN A 311 -14.97 1.93 -9.61
CA ASN A 311 -13.66 2.45 -9.95
C ASN A 311 -13.76 2.97 -11.39
N VAL A 312 -14.08 4.25 -11.57
CA VAL A 312 -14.18 4.88 -12.88
C VAL A 312 -12.87 5.62 -13.12
N ASN A 313 -12.23 5.39 -14.26
CA ASN A 313 -11.04 6.08 -14.71
C ASN A 313 -11.21 6.42 -16.19
N LEU A 314 -11.57 7.67 -16.46
CA LEU A 314 -11.72 8.21 -17.81
C LEU A 314 -10.62 9.26 -17.99
N ARG A 315 -9.88 9.17 -19.09
CA ARG A 315 -8.79 10.11 -19.36
C ARG A 315 -8.49 10.20 -20.85
N THR A 316 -7.87 11.30 -21.25
CA THR A 316 -7.23 11.40 -22.56
C THR A 316 -6.00 10.49 -22.63
N ALA A 317 -5.67 10.03 -23.84
CA ALA A 317 -4.60 9.05 -24.10
C ALA A 317 -3.27 9.43 -23.44
N ASP A 318 -2.85 10.68 -23.65
CA ASP A 318 -1.56 11.21 -23.21
C ASP A 318 -1.55 11.73 -21.76
N PHE A 319 -2.68 11.70 -21.04
CA PHE A 319 -2.78 12.33 -19.72
C PHE A 319 -1.69 11.84 -18.76
N LEU A 320 -1.51 10.52 -18.61
CA LEU A 320 -0.48 9.97 -17.71
C LEU A 320 0.94 10.18 -18.26
N LYS A 321 1.12 10.10 -19.58
CA LYS A 321 2.42 10.35 -20.24
C LYS A 321 2.90 11.78 -20.03
N ARG A 322 2.00 12.75 -19.87
CA ARG A 322 2.35 14.17 -19.63
C ARG A 322 2.36 14.56 -18.16
N ASN A 323 1.46 14.00 -17.34
CA ASN A 323 1.23 14.47 -15.96
C ASN A 323 1.63 13.49 -14.86
N SER A 324 1.99 12.23 -15.15
CA SER A 324 2.50 11.29 -14.14
C SER A 324 4.03 11.26 -14.13
N TYR A 325 4.59 11.10 -12.93
CA TYR A 325 6.02 10.90 -12.69
C TYR A 325 6.40 9.43 -12.45
N ASP A 326 5.41 8.54 -12.29
CA ASP A 326 5.64 7.10 -12.18
C ASP A 326 5.84 6.50 -13.57
N ILE A 327 6.91 5.72 -13.75
CA ILE A 327 7.22 5.10 -15.04
C ILE A 327 6.16 4.11 -15.52
N ASN A 328 5.53 3.38 -14.60
CA ASN A 328 4.50 2.40 -14.92
C ASN A 328 3.22 3.09 -15.40
N ASP A 329 2.82 4.19 -14.75
CA ASP A 329 1.67 5.01 -15.17
C ASP A 329 1.87 5.57 -16.59
N ARG A 330 3.08 6.07 -16.87
CA ARG A 330 3.41 6.66 -18.18
C ARG A 330 3.43 5.63 -19.31
N ALA A 331 3.78 4.38 -19.00
CA ALA A 331 3.73 3.27 -19.95
C ALA A 331 2.30 2.69 -20.12
N GLN A 332 1.33 3.15 -19.32
CA GLN A 332 -0.02 2.63 -19.35
C GLN A 332 -0.81 3.17 -20.55
N THR A 333 -1.00 2.32 -21.55
CA THR A 333 -1.77 2.61 -22.78
C THR A 333 -3.27 2.34 -22.65
N ASN A 334 -3.73 1.84 -21.50
CA ASN A 334 -5.11 1.40 -21.34
C ASN A 334 -5.78 2.12 -20.16
N SER A 335 -7.08 2.38 -20.24
CA SER A 335 -7.88 2.78 -19.09
C SER A 335 -8.95 1.74 -18.78
N ASN A 336 -9.17 1.45 -17.51
CA ASN A 336 -10.18 0.51 -17.05
C ASN A 336 -11.12 1.22 -16.08
N SER A 337 -12.41 1.20 -16.38
CA SER A 337 -13.47 1.62 -15.47
C SER A 337 -14.37 0.42 -15.17
N LYS A 338 -14.76 0.24 -13.91
CA LYS A 338 -15.66 -0.83 -13.49
C LYS A 338 -16.64 -0.34 -12.45
N VAL A 339 -17.91 -0.73 -12.60
CA VAL A 339 -18.95 -0.62 -11.57
C VAL A 339 -19.45 -2.01 -11.28
N ALA A 340 -19.58 -2.37 -10.02
CA ALA A 340 -20.03 -3.69 -9.58
C ALA A 340 -21.00 -3.59 -8.39
N TYR A 341 -21.99 -4.45 -8.41
CA TYR A 341 -22.92 -4.71 -7.32
C TYR A 341 -22.86 -6.18 -6.97
N ASN A 342 -22.75 -6.47 -5.67
CA ASN A 342 -22.74 -7.83 -5.16
C ASN A 342 -23.81 -7.97 -4.09
N TYR A 343 -24.55 -9.08 -4.15
CA TYR A 343 -25.57 -9.48 -3.19
C TYR A 343 -25.36 -10.94 -2.80
N ASN A 344 -25.23 -11.21 -1.51
CA ASN A 344 -25.15 -12.54 -0.94
C ASN A 344 -26.40 -12.77 -0.10
N HIS A 345 -27.18 -13.81 -0.41
CA HIS A 345 -28.36 -14.13 0.41
C HIS A 345 -27.96 -14.35 1.88
N PRO A 346 -28.74 -13.89 2.88
CA PRO A 346 -28.36 -13.98 4.29
C PRO A 346 -27.97 -15.37 4.80
N GLU A 347 -28.64 -16.40 4.30
CA GLU A 347 -28.35 -17.81 4.62
C GLU A 347 -27.33 -18.47 3.67
N ASN A 348 -26.64 -17.67 2.85
CA ASN A 348 -25.73 -18.12 1.80
C ASN A 348 -26.36 -19.08 0.78
N LEU A 349 -27.67 -18.99 0.54
CA LEU A 349 -28.40 -19.86 -0.41
C LEU A 349 -28.05 -19.57 -1.86
N PHE A 350 -27.78 -18.30 -2.17
CA PHE A 350 -27.33 -17.88 -3.49
C PHE A 350 -26.53 -16.60 -3.40
N THR A 351 -25.74 -16.36 -4.43
CA THR A 351 -25.00 -15.11 -4.64
C THR A 351 -25.36 -14.55 -6.00
N PHE A 352 -25.66 -13.26 -6.04
CA PHE A 352 -25.87 -12.49 -7.26
C PHE A 352 -24.82 -11.40 -7.36
N SER A 353 -24.18 -11.27 -8.51
CA SER A 353 -23.27 -10.16 -8.80
C SER A 353 -23.58 -9.61 -10.17
N THR A 354 -23.55 -8.29 -10.33
CA THR A 354 -23.62 -7.66 -11.64
C THR A 354 -22.55 -6.60 -11.76
N ASN A 355 -21.98 -6.46 -12.94
CA ASN A 355 -20.94 -5.46 -13.19
C ASN A 355 -20.97 -4.97 -14.63
N ALA A 356 -20.45 -3.77 -14.81
CA ALA A 356 -20.13 -3.21 -16.12
C ALA A 356 -18.67 -2.75 -16.09
N GLN A 357 -17.92 -3.08 -17.14
CA GLN A 357 -16.52 -2.74 -17.29
C GLN A 357 -16.27 -2.08 -18.65
N LEU A 358 -15.76 -0.86 -18.63
CA LEU A 358 -15.29 -0.12 -19.79
C LEU A 358 -13.76 -0.25 -19.87
N ASN A 359 -13.24 -0.70 -20.99
CA ASN A 359 -11.82 -0.77 -21.30
C ASN A 359 -11.55 0.11 -22.52
N GLN A 360 -10.68 1.11 -22.36
CA GLN A 360 -10.22 1.97 -23.43
C GLN A 360 -8.77 1.62 -23.74
N ASN A 361 -8.45 1.38 -25.01
CA ASN A 361 -7.09 1.18 -25.47
C ASN A 361 -6.67 2.41 -26.29
N PHE A 362 -5.70 3.15 -25.79
CA PHE A 362 -5.22 4.37 -26.42
C PHE A 362 -4.20 4.13 -27.53
N THR A 363 -3.75 2.90 -27.76
CA THR A 363 -2.84 2.57 -28.86
C THR A 363 -3.58 2.47 -30.20
N ASN A 364 -4.81 1.95 -30.20
CA ASN A 364 -5.64 1.81 -31.40
C ASN A 364 -7.00 2.52 -31.27
N TYR A 365 -7.16 3.35 -30.24
CA TYR A 365 -8.39 4.10 -29.92
C TYR A 365 -9.67 3.25 -29.74
N SER A 366 -9.54 1.93 -29.64
CA SER A 366 -10.68 1.05 -29.43
C SER A 366 -11.24 1.17 -28.01
N THR A 367 -12.56 1.10 -27.90
CA THR A 367 -13.27 1.11 -26.62
C THR A 367 -14.21 -0.09 -26.53
N ARG A 368 -14.07 -0.87 -25.46
CA ARG A 368 -14.89 -2.04 -25.18
C ARG A 368 -15.67 -1.87 -23.90
N LEU A 369 -17.00 -1.98 -23.98
CA LEU A 369 -17.90 -2.05 -22.83
C LEU A 369 -18.38 -3.49 -22.64
N ASN A 370 -17.91 -4.17 -21.60
CA ASN A 370 -18.45 -5.45 -21.16
C ASN A 370 -19.45 -5.19 -20.04
N GLY A 371 -20.74 -5.21 -20.33
CA GLY A 371 -21.75 -4.82 -19.36
C GLY A 371 -23.12 -4.58 -19.97
N PRO A 372 -24.22 -4.85 -19.24
CA PRO A 372 -24.22 -5.49 -17.93
C PRO A 372 -23.81 -6.97 -18.04
N SER A 373 -22.98 -7.41 -17.10
CA SER A 373 -22.62 -8.82 -16.91
C SER A 373 -23.08 -9.26 -15.54
N ALA A 374 -24.01 -10.22 -15.46
CA ALA A 374 -24.59 -10.69 -14.22
C ALA A 374 -24.30 -12.17 -13.99
N ASN A 375 -23.86 -12.52 -12.79
CA ASN A 375 -23.65 -13.91 -12.37
C ASN A 375 -24.58 -14.22 -11.21
N PHE A 376 -25.37 -15.28 -11.35
CA PHE A 376 -26.21 -15.82 -10.31
C PHE A 376 -25.80 -17.27 -10.02
N ARG A 377 -25.40 -17.54 -8.78
CA ARG A 377 -24.90 -18.85 -8.35
C ARG A 377 -25.71 -19.33 -7.16
N LEU A 378 -26.29 -20.53 -7.28
CA LEU A 378 -26.89 -21.23 -6.17
C LEU A 378 -25.82 -21.91 -5.32
N LYS A 379 -26.07 -22.01 -4.02
CA LYS A 379 -25.26 -22.81 -3.09
C LYS A 379 -25.24 -24.25 -3.59
N THR A 380 -24.05 -24.83 -3.68
CA THR A 380 -23.90 -26.25 -3.96
C THR A 380 -24.56 -27.04 -2.84
N PHE A 381 -25.44 -27.97 -3.19
CA PHE A 381 -26.15 -28.80 -2.23
C PHE A 381 -25.99 -30.28 -2.59
N SER A 382 -26.05 -31.14 -1.57
CA SER A 382 -25.93 -32.59 -1.73
C SER A 382 -27.28 -33.22 -1.40
N PRO A 383 -28.14 -33.50 -2.40
CA PRO A 383 -29.55 -33.84 -2.18
C PRO A 383 -29.76 -35.12 -1.35
N PHE A 384 -28.77 -36.01 -1.31
CA PHE A 384 -28.85 -37.28 -0.59
C PHE A 384 -27.99 -37.31 0.68
N GLN A 385 -27.37 -36.19 1.06
CA GLN A 385 -26.58 -36.14 2.29
C GLN A 385 -27.52 -36.27 3.50
N SER A 386 -27.27 -37.27 4.36
CA SER A 386 -28.06 -37.45 5.57
C SER A 386 -27.69 -36.42 6.64
N ASN A 387 -28.68 -35.92 7.39
CA ASN A 387 -28.49 -34.94 8.47
C ASN A 387 -27.95 -35.56 9.78
N GLY A 388 -27.70 -36.87 9.81
CA GLY A 388 -27.22 -37.59 10.97
C GLY A 388 -25.69 -37.67 10.97
N SER A 389 -25.05 -37.15 12.01
CA SER A 389 -23.64 -37.40 12.31
C SER A 389 -23.44 -38.87 12.71
N GLY A 390 -23.50 -39.76 11.73
CA GLY A 390 -23.23 -41.18 11.89
C GLY A 390 -21.77 -41.47 11.57
N THR A 391 -21.06 -42.04 12.53
CA THR A 391 -19.70 -42.64 12.47
C THR A 391 -19.52 -43.76 11.42
N GLY A 392 -20.43 -43.88 10.45
CA GLY A 392 -20.38 -44.85 9.35
C GLY A 392 -19.73 -44.27 8.08
N GLN A 393 -19.20 -45.15 7.22
CA GLN A 393 -18.71 -44.76 5.89
C GLN A 393 -19.86 -44.17 5.07
N GLN A 394 -19.72 -42.91 4.65
CA GLN A 394 -20.67 -42.22 3.77
C GLN A 394 -20.85 -43.00 2.46
N SER A 395 -22.09 -43.29 2.07
CA SER A 395 -22.37 -43.98 0.80
C SER A 395 -22.04 -43.09 -0.40
N TRP A 396 -21.67 -43.68 -1.54
CA TRP A 396 -21.27 -42.93 -2.74
C TRP A 396 -22.34 -41.92 -3.21
N TYR A 397 -23.62 -42.26 -3.09
CA TYR A 397 -24.73 -41.39 -3.49
C TYR A 397 -24.89 -40.17 -2.56
N GLU A 398 -24.47 -40.27 -1.31
CA GLU A 398 -24.45 -39.14 -0.36
C GLU A 398 -23.33 -38.15 -0.69
N SER A 399 -22.37 -38.53 -1.52
CA SER A 399 -21.31 -37.64 -2.05
C SER A 399 -21.72 -36.92 -3.34
N ILE A 400 -22.94 -37.15 -3.84
CA ILE A 400 -23.49 -36.43 -4.99
C ILE A 400 -23.79 -35.01 -4.56
N SER A 401 -23.17 -34.06 -5.26
CA SER A 401 -23.37 -32.63 -5.10
C SER A 401 -23.80 -32.02 -6.43
N MET A 402 -24.73 -31.06 -6.35
CA MET A 402 -25.28 -30.33 -7.48
C MET A 402 -24.91 -28.86 -7.37
N SER A 403 -24.46 -28.29 -8.49
CA SER A 403 -24.16 -26.87 -8.62
C SER A 403 -24.95 -26.27 -9.78
N TYR A 404 -25.38 -25.03 -9.62
CA TYR A 404 -26.12 -24.31 -10.65
C TYR A 404 -25.62 -22.87 -10.72
N ASN A 405 -25.08 -22.49 -11.87
CA ASN A 405 -24.49 -21.19 -12.14
C ASN A 405 -25.13 -20.59 -13.39
N ASN A 406 -25.37 -19.29 -13.38
CA ASN A 406 -25.96 -18.56 -14.49
C ASN A 406 -25.11 -17.33 -14.75
N SER A 407 -24.82 -17.04 -16.00
CA SER A 407 -24.00 -15.92 -16.45
C SER A 407 -24.70 -15.22 -17.60
N LEU A 408 -25.15 -14.00 -17.38
CA LEU A 408 -25.52 -13.04 -18.43
C LEU A 408 -24.26 -12.26 -18.82
N ARG A 409 -23.98 -12.16 -20.12
CA ARG A 409 -22.94 -11.27 -20.63
C ARG A 409 -23.50 -10.40 -21.74
N SER A 410 -23.08 -9.14 -21.74
CA SER A 410 -23.26 -8.20 -22.84
C SER A 410 -21.92 -7.57 -23.18
N ARG A 411 -21.69 -7.31 -24.46
CA ARG A 411 -20.49 -6.66 -24.98
C ARG A 411 -20.87 -5.70 -26.10
N PHE A 412 -20.29 -4.52 -26.03
CA PHE A 412 -20.26 -3.53 -27.10
C PHE A 412 -18.79 -3.19 -27.40
N ASN A 413 -18.38 -3.30 -28.66
CA ASN A 413 -17.01 -3.02 -29.10
C ASN A 413 -17.05 -1.89 -30.13
N TYR A 414 -16.46 -0.75 -29.80
CA TYR A 414 -16.28 0.37 -30.70
C TYR A 414 -14.81 0.41 -31.15
N ASP A 415 -14.57 0.15 -32.43
CA ASP A 415 -13.27 0.12 -33.08
C ASP A 415 -13.38 0.89 -34.40
N PRO A 416 -13.16 2.22 -34.38
CA PRO A 416 -13.41 3.07 -35.55
C PRO A 416 -12.38 2.81 -36.65
N ILE A 417 -12.82 2.79 -37.92
CA ILE A 417 -11.95 2.56 -39.08
C ILE A 417 -10.91 3.69 -39.21
N ASP A 418 -11.36 4.93 -39.09
CA ASP A 418 -10.54 6.13 -39.15
C ASP A 418 -10.31 6.71 -37.75
N ALA A 419 -9.64 5.96 -36.89
CA ALA A 419 -9.51 6.27 -35.47
C ALA A 419 -8.99 7.69 -35.15
N ASP A 420 -8.06 8.22 -35.95
CA ASP A 420 -7.46 9.55 -35.73
C ASP A 420 -8.35 10.71 -36.21
N SER A 421 -9.35 10.44 -37.07
CA SER A 421 -10.23 11.45 -37.67
C SER A 421 -11.72 11.14 -37.53
N SER A 422 -12.10 10.16 -36.71
CA SER A 422 -13.48 9.75 -36.56
C SER A 422 -14.31 10.87 -35.94
N GLU A 423 -15.35 11.30 -36.64
CA GLU A 423 -16.29 12.32 -36.16
C GLU A 423 -17.30 11.73 -35.15
N VAL A 424 -17.55 10.43 -35.21
CA VAL A 424 -18.50 9.72 -34.34
C VAL A 424 -17.79 9.34 -33.05
N SER A 425 -18.29 9.74 -31.88
CA SER A 425 -17.69 9.32 -30.61
C SER A 425 -18.16 7.93 -30.17
N PHE A 426 -17.44 7.32 -29.21
CA PHE A 426 -17.88 6.10 -28.53
C PHE A 426 -19.32 6.21 -27.97
N PHE A 427 -19.69 7.37 -27.44
CA PHE A 427 -21.02 7.55 -26.84
C PHE A 427 -22.10 7.65 -27.91
N ASP A 428 -21.83 8.36 -29.01
CA ASP A 428 -22.76 8.45 -30.15
C ASP A 428 -23.03 7.05 -30.71
N ALA A 429 -21.95 6.31 -30.96
CA ALA A 429 -21.99 4.93 -31.42
C ALA A 429 -22.57 3.94 -30.37
N LEU A 430 -22.66 4.29 -29.09
CA LEU A 430 -23.31 3.42 -28.08
C LEU A 430 -24.82 3.65 -28.02
N THR A 431 -25.29 4.82 -28.44
CA THR A 431 -26.71 5.20 -28.42
C THR A 431 -27.41 5.03 -29.76
N ASP A 432 -26.66 5.08 -30.86
CA ASP A 432 -27.16 4.99 -32.22
C ASP A 432 -26.44 3.90 -33.02
N ARG A 433 -27.22 2.96 -33.56
CA ARG A 433 -26.71 1.82 -34.34
C ARG A 433 -26.19 2.24 -35.71
N ASP A 434 -26.82 3.19 -36.37
CA ASP A 434 -26.44 3.59 -37.73
C ASP A 434 -25.09 4.32 -37.69
N LEU A 435 -24.89 5.17 -36.68
CA LEU A 435 -23.60 5.81 -36.42
C LEU A 435 -22.50 4.81 -36.05
N TYR A 436 -22.85 3.73 -35.33
CA TYR A 436 -21.92 2.64 -35.06
C TYR A 436 -21.47 1.92 -36.32
N GLU A 437 -22.43 1.52 -37.17
CA GLU A 437 -22.16 0.84 -38.43
C GLU A 437 -21.33 1.73 -39.35
N GLN A 438 -21.65 3.03 -39.42
CA GLN A 438 -20.87 4.01 -40.18
C GLN A 438 -19.43 4.16 -39.66
N ALA A 439 -19.24 4.25 -38.34
CA ALA A 439 -17.93 4.49 -37.74
C ALA A 439 -17.01 3.25 -37.77
N THR A 440 -17.60 2.06 -37.64
CA THR A 440 -16.84 0.80 -37.44
C THR A 440 -16.90 -0.15 -38.63
N GLY A 441 -17.83 0.06 -39.58
CA GLY A 441 -18.11 -0.87 -40.68
C GLY A 441 -18.62 -2.24 -40.21
N ASN A 442 -19.15 -2.32 -38.98
CA ASN A 442 -19.53 -3.57 -38.34
C ASN A 442 -21.01 -3.56 -37.94
N GLU A 443 -21.74 -4.63 -38.27
CA GLU A 443 -23.16 -4.79 -37.91
C GLU A 443 -23.36 -5.41 -36.50
N ASN A 444 -22.28 -5.84 -35.84
CA ASN A 444 -22.31 -6.45 -34.52
C ASN A 444 -22.40 -5.43 -33.38
N TYR A 445 -23.43 -4.57 -33.45
CA TYR A 445 -23.70 -3.49 -32.51
C TYR A 445 -23.59 -3.92 -31.03
N ILE A 446 -24.54 -4.72 -30.54
CA ILE A 446 -24.52 -5.26 -29.18
C ILE A 446 -24.59 -6.79 -29.25
N GLN A 447 -23.62 -7.44 -28.61
CA GLN A 447 -23.62 -8.89 -28.40
C GLN A 447 -24.11 -9.19 -27.00
N ALA A 448 -25.15 -10.00 -26.86
CA ALA A 448 -25.65 -10.44 -25.56
C ALA A 448 -25.95 -11.93 -25.56
N GLY A 449 -25.91 -12.54 -24.39
CA GLY A 449 -26.30 -13.93 -24.21
C GLY A 449 -26.42 -14.30 -22.75
N PHE A 450 -27.07 -15.43 -22.50
CA PHE A 450 -27.22 -16.01 -21.18
C PHE A 450 -26.77 -17.46 -21.17
N GLN A 451 -25.83 -17.81 -20.29
CA GLN A 451 -25.32 -19.17 -20.12
C GLN A 451 -25.76 -19.72 -18.77
N GLN A 452 -26.31 -20.93 -18.77
CA GLN A 452 -26.70 -21.69 -17.59
C GLN A 452 -25.82 -22.93 -17.52
N THR A 453 -25.19 -23.17 -16.38
CA THR A 453 -24.33 -24.32 -16.15
C THR A 453 -24.85 -25.11 -14.96
N ALA A 454 -25.32 -26.33 -15.22
CA ALA A 454 -25.63 -27.33 -14.21
C ALA A 454 -24.48 -28.32 -14.12
N GLY A 455 -23.93 -28.48 -12.92
CA GLY A 455 -22.85 -29.42 -12.63
C GLY A 455 -23.28 -30.46 -11.61
N LEU A 456 -23.06 -31.73 -11.92
CA LEU A 456 -23.20 -32.85 -10.99
C LEU A 456 -21.82 -33.42 -10.69
N GLN A 457 -21.47 -33.53 -9.42
CA GLN A 457 -20.20 -34.09 -8.96
C GLN A 457 -20.47 -35.21 -7.96
N VAL A 458 -19.87 -36.37 -8.20
CA VAL A 458 -19.80 -37.48 -7.24
C VAL A 458 -18.39 -37.47 -6.66
N GLY A 459 -18.27 -37.17 -5.36
CA GLY A 459 -16.99 -36.96 -4.69
C GLY A 459 -16.16 -38.23 -4.50
N GLN A 460 -16.81 -39.32 -4.12
CA GLN A 460 -16.14 -40.60 -3.89
C GLN A 460 -17.03 -41.76 -4.36
N LEU A 461 -16.76 -42.27 -5.56
CA LEU A 461 -17.47 -43.42 -6.14
C LEU A 461 -17.15 -44.73 -5.40
N VAL A 462 -15.91 -44.87 -4.92
CA VAL A 462 -15.44 -46.06 -4.20
C VAL A 462 -14.89 -45.64 -2.83
N PRO A 463 -15.41 -46.19 -1.72
CA PRO A 463 -14.95 -45.85 -0.37
C PRO A 463 -13.55 -46.44 -0.12
N SER A 464 -12.51 -45.64 -0.39
CA SER A 464 -11.10 -46.02 -0.22
C SER A 464 -10.32 -44.85 0.36
N GLN A 465 -9.40 -45.15 1.29
CA GLN A 465 -8.51 -44.16 1.90
C GLN A 465 -7.28 -43.85 1.02
N PHE A 466 -6.98 -44.71 0.05
CA PHE A 466 -5.77 -44.61 -0.79
C PHE A 466 -6.06 -44.15 -2.21
N LEU A 467 -7.26 -44.46 -2.71
CA LEU A 467 -7.68 -44.17 -4.08
C LEU A 467 -8.94 -43.32 -4.03
N ASN A 468 -8.87 -42.12 -4.61
CA ASN A 468 -10.03 -41.27 -4.80
C ASN A 468 -10.49 -41.38 -6.26
N ILE A 469 -11.73 -41.86 -6.44
CA ILE A 469 -12.40 -41.94 -7.74
C ILE A 469 -13.60 -41.01 -7.70
N SER A 470 -13.61 -40.00 -8.55
CA SER A 470 -14.69 -39.03 -8.64
C SER A 470 -15.25 -38.93 -10.05
N ALA A 471 -16.54 -38.65 -10.17
CA ALA A 471 -17.22 -38.46 -11.45
C ALA A 471 -17.82 -37.07 -11.53
N ASN A 472 -17.78 -36.45 -12.69
CA ASN A 472 -18.38 -35.14 -12.92
C ASN A 472 -19.15 -35.12 -14.24
N VAL A 473 -20.28 -34.42 -14.24
CA VAL A 473 -21.05 -34.08 -15.44
C VAL A 473 -21.27 -32.58 -15.43
N SER A 474 -20.91 -31.92 -16.53
CA SER A 474 -21.19 -30.50 -16.76
C SER A 474 -22.15 -30.39 -17.92
N TYR A 475 -23.27 -29.71 -17.73
CA TYR A 475 -24.24 -29.39 -18.77
C TYR A 475 -24.34 -27.87 -18.89
N ASN A 476 -24.18 -27.35 -20.10
CA ASN A 476 -24.34 -25.94 -20.41
C ASN A 476 -25.52 -25.73 -21.35
N GLU A 477 -26.30 -24.69 -21.08
CA GLU A 477 -27.32 -24.18 -21.98
C GLU A 477 -27.08 -22.70 -22.24
N TYR A 478 -27.04 -22.32 -23.52
CA TYR A 478 -26.79 -20.97 -23.99
C TYR A 478 -28.05 -20.43 -24.65
N TRP A 479 -28.44 -19.21 -24.31
CA TRP A 479 -29.55 -18.48 -24.93
C TRP A 479 -29.02 -17.23 -25.61
N TYR A 480 -29.37 -17.07 -26.88
CA TYR A 480 -28.95 -15.96 -27.70
C TYR A 480 -30.13 -15.23 -28.35
N PRO A 481 -30.07 -13.90 -28.45
CA PRO A 481 -31.09 -13.09 -29.12
C PRO A 481 -30.91 -13.01 -30.64
N ALA A 482 -29.80 -13.55 -31.17
CA ALA A 482 -29.52 -13.61 -32.59
C ALA A 482 -28.54 -14.76 -32.90
N THR A 483 -28.59 -15.25 -34.13
CA THR A 483 -27.58 -16.14 -34.74
C THR A 483 -27.12 -15.56 -36.06
N ILE A 484 -26.16 -16.20 -36.71
CA ILE A 484 -25.75 -15.83 -38.06
C ILE A 484 -26.19 -16.87 -39.10
N ARG A 485 -26.36 -16.41 -40.33
CA ARG A 485 -26.53 -17.24 -41.52
C ARG A 485 -25.55 -16.76 -42.57
N ARG A 486 -24.80 -17.70 -43.16
CA ARG A 486 -23.90 -17.40 -44.27
C ARG A 486 -24.52 -17.91 -45.56
N THR A 487 -24.49 -17.08 -46.59
CA THR A 487 -24.96 -17.40 -47.94
C THR A 487 -23.89 -17.00 -48.94
N TYR A 488 -23.70 -17.83 -49.98
CA TYR A 488 -22.79 -17.50 -51.06
C TYR A 488 -23.39 -16.42 -51.95
N ASP A 489 -22.67 -15.32 -52.13
CA ASP A 489 -23.03 -14.25 -53.05
C ASP A 489 -22.29 -14.45 -54.39
N PRO A 490 -23.00 -14.72 -55.50
CA PRO A 490 -22.38 -14.97 -56.80
C PRO A 490 -21.74 -13.73 -57.43
N ASP A 491 -22.17 -12.51 -57.03
CA ASP A 491 -21.66 -11.25 -57.58
C ASP A 491 -20.35 -10.85 -56.88
N LEU A 492 -20.30 -10.99 -55.54
CA LEU A 492 -19.09 -10.74 -54.73
C LEU A 492 -18.10 -11.92 -54.77
N LYS A 493 -18.56 -13.11 -55.19
CA LYS A 493 -17.79 -14.39 -55.25
C LYS A 493 -17.26 -14.85 -53.89
N GLU A 494 -17.94 -14.49 -52.82
CA GLU A 494 -17.60 -14.81 -51.44
C GLU A 494 -18.85 -15.17 -50.62
N ASP A 495 -18.68 -15.72 -49.41
CA ASP A 495 -19.79 -15.89 -48.49
C ASP A 495 -20.07 -14.63 -47.68
N VAL A 496 -21.32 -14.20 -47.67
CA VAL A 496 -21.81 -13.05 -46.90
C VAL A 496 -22.51 -13.56 -45.65
N SER A 497 -22.21 -12.95 -44.50
CA SER A 497 -22.83 -13.28 -43.22
C SER A 497 -23.95 -12.31 -42.89
N GLU A 498 -25.15 -12.83 -42.65
CA GLU A 498 -26.33 -12.09 -42.23
C GLU A 498 -26.69 -12.44 -40.77
N LYS A 499 -27.01 -11.42 -39.97
CA LYS A 499 -27.45 -11.59 -38.59
C LYS A 499 -28.96 -11.80 -38.50
N ILE A 500 -29.36 -12.99 -38.05
CA ILE A 500 -30.76 -13.35 -37.86
C ILE A 500 -31.16 -13.14 -36.40
N TYR A 501 -31.97 -12.11 -36.16
CA TYR A 501 -32.55 -11.82 -34.85
C TYR A 501 -33.65 -12.82 -34.50
N GLY A 502 -33.59 -13.37 -33.28
CA GLY A 502 -34.51 -14.39 -32.79
C GLY A 502 -33.92 -15.14 -31.61
N PHE A 503 -34.79 -15.74 -30.78
CA PHE A 503 -34.34 -16.56 -29.66
C PHE A 503 -33.85 -17.93 -30.17
N GLU A 504 -32.58 -18.22 -29.95
CA GLU A 504 -31.98 -19.52 -30.26
C GLU A 504 -31.28 -20.08 -29.01
N ALA A 505 -31.40 -21.39 -28.80
CA ALA A 505 -30.82 -22.08 -27.65
C ALA A 505 -29.86 -23.19 -28.08
N ALA A 506 -28.67 -23.20 -27.48
CA ALA A 506 -27.66 -24.23 -27.72
C ALA A 506 -27.36 -25.00 -26.42
N ARG A 507 -27.03 -26.28 -26.51
CA ARG A 507 -26.76 -27.14 -25.36
C ARG A 507 -25.49 -27.93 -25.59
N ASP A 508 -24.63 -27.98 -24.60
CA ASP A 508 -23.48 -28.88 -24.59
C ASP A 508 -23.33 -29.58 -23.25
N PHE A 509 -22.59 -30.67 -23.25
CA PHE A 509 -22.26 -31.38 -22.03
C PHE A 509 -20.93 -32.09 -22.15
N SER A 510 -20.29 -32.27 -21.00
CA SER A 510 -19.09 -33.09 -20.85
C SER A 510 -19.18 -33.94 -19.59
N THR A 511 -18.50 -35.08 -19.63
CA THR A 511 -18.42 -36.02 -18.51
C THR A 511 -16.96 -36.30 -18.19
N GLY A 512 -16.65 -36.54 -16.92
CA GLY A 512 -15.31 -36.81 -16.46
C GLY A 512 -15.29 -37.88 -15.38
N LEU A 513 -14.24 -38.71 -15.40
CA LEU A 513 -13.89 -39.67 -14.35
C LEU A 513 -12.46 -39.42 -13.94
N ASN A 514 -12.24 -39.02 -12.69
CA ASN A 514 -10.92 -38.68 -12.16
C ASN A 514 -10.48 -39.72 -11.12
N PHE A 515 -9.27 -40.21 -11.28
CA PHE A 515 -8.58 -41.13 -10.39
C PHE A 515 -7.38 -40.40 -9.81
N SER A 516 -7.27 -40.34 -8.49
CA SER A 516 -6.11 -39.72 -7.83
C SER A 516 -5.67 -40.53 -6.62
N THR A 517 -4.37 -40.53 -6.36
CA THR A 517 -3.77 -41.17 -5.19
C THR A 517 -2.56 -40.36 -4.71
N THR A 518 -2.07 -40.66 -3.51
CA THR A 518 -0.83 -40.08 -2.98
C THR A 518 0.12 -41.20 -2.61
N VAL A 519 1.32 -41.16 -3.21
CA VAL A 519 2.40 -42.10 -2.98
C VAL A 519 3.52 -41.37 -2.24
N TYR A 520 4.03 -41.98 -1.15
CA TYR A 520 5.13 -41.45 -0.36
C TYR A 520 6.37 -42.33 -0.55
N GLY A 521 7.46 -41.72 -1.01
CA GLY A 521 8.81 -42.31 -0.97
C GLY A 521 9.60 -41.66 0.16
N ILE A 522 10.21 -42.47 1.03
CA ILE A 522 11.06 -41.99 2.13
C ILE A 522 12.42 -42.67 2.02
N SER A 523 13.49 -41.88 2.00
CA SER A 523 14.87 -42.35 2.06
C SER A 523 15.52 -41.82 3.32
N ASN A 524 16.21 -42.67 4.06
CA ASN A 524 16.96 -42.28 5.27
C ASN A 524 18.40 -41.82 4.95
N ALA A 525 18.72 -41.56 3.67
CA ALA A 525 20.02 -41.08 3.26
C ALA A 525 20.37 -39.75 3.97
N ARG A 526 21.66 -39.58 4.27
CA ARG A 526 22.22 -38.39 4.91
C ARG A 526 23.27 -37.80 3.99
N ILE A 527 23.11 -36.53 3.63
CA ILE A 527 24.02 -35.79 2.76
C ILE A 527 24.36 -34.48 3.47
N GLY A 528 25.54 -34.43 4.11
CA GLY A 528 25.95 -33.28 4.91
C GLY A 528 24.99 -33.02 6.08
N ASN A 529 24.44 -31.80 6.15
CA ASN A 529 23.44 -31.40 7.15
C ASN A 529 22.01 -31.78 6.77
N LEU A 530 21.79 -32.39 5.59
CA LEU A 530 20.49 -32.87 5.17
C LEU A 530 20.32 -34.32 5.60
N GLN A 531 19.23 -34.62 6.31
CA GLN A 531 18.89 -35.94 6.80
C GLN A 531 17.48 -36.30 6.38
N GLY A 532 17.32 -37.48 5.78
CA GLY A 532 16.03 -37.94 5.34
C GLY A 532 15.53 -37.16 4.12
N PHE A 533 15.11 -37.89 3.10
CA PHE A 533 14.51 -37.32 1.90
C PHE A 533 13.12 -37.92 1.76
N ARG A 534 12.12 -37.06 1.68
CA ARG A 534 10.74 -37.45 1.40
C ARG A 534 10.33 -36.93 0.05
N HIS A 535 9.86 -37.83 -0.79
CA HIS A 535 9.20 -37.52 -2.04
C HIS A 535 7.71 -37.86 -1.89
N THR A 536 6.85 -36.87 -2.10
CA THR A 536 5.40 -37.09 -2.18
C THR A 536 4.98 -36.94 -3.64
N ALA A 537 4.57 -38.04 -4.26
CA ALA A 537 4.02 -38.07 -5.61
C ALA A 537 2.49 -38.13 -5.54
N ARG A 538 1.81 -37.26 -6.26
CA ARG A 538 0.35 -37.21 -6.39
C ARG A 538 -0.01 -37.35 -7.86
N PRO A 539 -0.09 -38.59 -8.39
CA PRO A 539 -0.58 -38.83 -9.73
C PRO A 539 -2.11 -38.65 -9.79
N THR A 540 -2.56 -38.06 -10.89
CA THR A 540 -3.97 -37.91 -11.24
C THR A 540 -4.14 -38.35 -12.69
N ILE A 541 -5.10 -39.25 -12.92
CA ILE A 541 -5.52 -39.69 -14.26
C ILE A 541 -7.00 -39.31 -14.41
N GLY A 542 -7.33 -38.52 -15.41
CA GLY A 542 -8.70 -38.08 -15.68
C GLY A 542 -9.16 -38.48 -17.07
N PHE A 543 -10.17 -39.33 -17.18
CA PHE A 543 -10.87 -39.56 -18.45
C PHE A 543 -11.91 -38.47 -18.64
N SER A 544 -11.92 -37.81 -19.80
CA SER A 544 -12.90 -36.78 -20.16
C SER A 544 -13.54 -37.10 -21.51
N TYR A 545 -14.87 -37.00 -21.56
CA TYR A 545 -15.66 -37.21 -22.77
C TYR A 545 -16.53 -36.00 -23.10
N ARG A 546 -16.46 -35.54 -24.35
CA ARG A 546 -17.35 -34.55 -24.95
C ARG A 546 -17.81 -35.05 -26.32
N PRO A 547 -19.13 -35.12 -26.60
CA PRO A 547 -19.61 -35.45 -27.94
C PRO A 547 -19.19 -34.43 -28.99
N ASP A 548 -19.26 -34.83 -30.27
CA ASP A 548 -19.20 -33.89 -31.39
C ASP A 548 -20.55 -33.19 -31.57
N PHE A 549 -20.62 -31.92 -31.14
CA PHE A 549 -21.81 -31.08 -31.29
C PHE A 549 -21.98 -30.51 -32.70
N SER A 550 -21.06 -30.81 -33.62
CA SER A 550 -21.24 -30.43 -35.02
C SER A 550 -22.23 -31.33 -35.75
N LYS A 551 -22.47 -32.57 -35.30
CA LYS A 551 -23.40 -33.50 -35.97
C LYS A 551 -24.77 -32.86 -36.24
N GLU A 552 -25.34 -33.19 -37.41
CA GLU A 552 -26.56 -32.57 -37.93
C GLU A 552 -27.75 -32.61 -36.96
N GLN A 553 -27.87 -33.70 -36.19
CA GLN A 553 -28.89 -33.87 -35.13
C GLN A 553 -28.96 -32.72 -34.12
N TRP A 554 -27.87 -31.98 -33.92
CA TRP A 554 -27.82 -30.86 -32.98
C TRP A 554 -28.25 -29.53 -33.62
N GLY A 555 -28.14 -29.40 -34.94
CA GLY A 555 -28.53 -28.18 -35.67
C GLY A 555 -27.62 -26.96 -35.49
N TYR A 556 -26.48 -27.08 -34.79
CA TYR A 556 -25.60 -25.95 -34.45
C TYR A 556 -24.61 -25.53 -35.56
N TYR A 557 -24.39 -26.40 -36.54
CA TYR A 557 -23.44 -26.18 -37.63
C TYR A 557 -24.12 -26.31 -38.98
N ARG A 558 -23.71 -25.45 -39.90
CA ARG A 558 -24.17 -25.43 -41.30
C ARG A 558 -22.96 -25.39 -42.23
N THR A 559 -23.20 -25.67 -43.50
CA THR A 559 -22.19 -25.62 -44.56
C THR A 559 -22.58 -24.55 -45.57
N VAL A 560 -21.63 -23.72 -45.97
CA VAL A 560 -21.80 -22.68 -46.99
C VAL A 560 -20.72 -22.84 -48.06
N GLN A 561 -21.01 -22.46 -49.29
CA GLN A 561 -20.01 -22.35 -50.35
C GLN A 561 -19.20 -21.07 -50.16
N THR A 562 -17.88 -21.14 -50.23
CA THR A 562 -16.97 -20.01 -49.97
C THR A 562 -16.36 -19.40 -51.22
N ASP A 563 -16.44 -20.08 -52.36
CA ASP A 563 -15.87 -19.57 -53.61
C ASP A 563 -16.64 -20.03 -54.85
N SER A 564 -16.31 -19.40 -55.98
CA SER A 564 -16.87 -19.72 -57.30
C SER A 564 -16.53 -21.12 -57.84
N VAL A 565 -15.60 -21.84 -57.21
CA VAL A 565 -15.16 -23.20 -57.60
C VAL A 565 -15.98 -24.27 -56.88
N GLY A 566 -16.81 -23.88 -55.91
CA GLY A 566 -17.70 -24.78 -55.18
C GLY A 566 -17.09 -25.35 -53.91
N ASN A 567 -15.97 -24.78 -53.41
CA ASN A 567 -15.45 -25.18 -52.12
C ASN A 567 -16.44 -24.79 -51.03
N THR A 568 -16.53 -25.62 -50.00
CA THR A 568 -17.48 -25.41 -48.90
C THR A 568 -16.78 -25.33 -47.55
N GLN A 569 -17.31 -24.48 -46.69
CA GLN A 569 -16.86 -24.33 -45.32
C GLN A 569 -18.01 -24.60 -44.36
N ARG A 570 -17.69 -25.35 -43.31
CA ARG A 570 -18.61 -25.60 -42.21
C ARG A 570 -18.42 -24.55 -41.13
N TYR A 571 -19.50 -23.90 -40.71
CA TYR A 571 -19.49 -22.82 -39.74
C TYR A 571 -20.54 -23.05 -38.64
N SER A 572 -20.35 -22.44 -37.47
CA SER A 572 -21.33 -22.50 -36.39
C SER A 572 -22.27 -21.31 -36.49
N ILE A 573 -23.56 -21.53 -36.32
CA ILE A 573 -24.54 -20.43 -36.29
C ILE A 573 -24.36 -19.49 -35.08
N PHE A 574 -23.52 -19.88 -34.11
CA PHE A 574 -23.20 -19.12 -32.89
C PHE A 574 -21.76 -18.57 -32.86
N GLU A 575 -21.02 -18.58 -33.96
CA GLU A 575 -19.62 -18.13 -33.97
C GLU A 575 -19.44 -16.67 -33.53
N ASP A 576 -20.41 -15.81 -33.84
CA ASP A 576 -20.46 -14.39 -33.41
C ASP A 576 -21.19 -14.19 -32.07
N ALA A 577 -21.60 -15.26 -31.40
CA ALA A 577 -22.32 -15.17 -30.14
C ALA A 577 -21.35 -14.97 -28.96
N ILE A 578 -21.79 -14.27 -27.90
CA ILE A 578 -20.87 -13.82 -26.84
C ILE A 578 -20.20 -14.94 -26.01
N PHE A 579 -20.80 -16.14 -25.91
CA PHE A 579 -20.14 -17.33 -25.33
C PHE A 579 -19.68 -18.34 -26.39
N GLY A 580 -19.88 -18.04 -27.68
CA GLY A 580 -19.71 -19.00 -28.77
C GLY A 580 -20.77 -20.10 -28.75
N GLY A 581 -20.59 -21.10 -29.63
CA GLY A 581 -21.44 -22.28 -29.70
C GLY A 581 -20.82 -23.52 -29.04
N PRO A 582 -21.61 -24.58 -28.87
CA PRO A 582 -21.10 -25.93 -28.63
C PRO A 582 -20.01 -26.28 -29.63
N GLY A 583 -18.86 -26.74 -29.13
CA GLY A 583 -17.69 -26.94 -29.98
C GLY A 583 -17.81 -28.14 -30.94
N ARG A 584 -17.21 -28.01 -32.12
CA ARG A 584 -16.99 -29.09 -33.09
C ARG A 584 -15.99 -30.11 -32.56
N GLY A 585 -16.17 -31.36 -33.01
CA GLY A 585 -15.24 -32.46 -32.77
C GLY A 585 -15.57 -33.20 -31.49
N GLU A 586 -15.43 -34.52 -31.56
CA GLU A 586 -15.52 -35.40 -30.41
C GLU A 586 -14.22 -35.30 -29.59
N GLN A 587 -14.32 -35.31 -28.27
CA GLN A 587 -13.17 -35.40 -27.39
C GLN A 587 -13.31 -36.63 -26.51
N ARG A 588 -12.31 -37.49 -26.56
CA ARG A 588 -12.15 -38.66 -25.69
C ARG A 588 -10.73 -38.63 -25.21
N ALA A 589 -10.47 -37.99 -24.07
CA ALA A 589 -9.10 -37.75 -23.63
C ALA A 589 -8.79 -38.40 -22.29
N ILE A 590 -7.61 -39.00 -22.17
CA ILE A 590 -7.00 -39.33 -20.88
C ILE A 590 -6.02 -38.21 -20.55
N ASN A 591 -6.28 -37.51 -19.46
CA ASN A 591 -5.45 -36.46 -18.90
C ASN A 591 -4.57 -37.07 -17.82
N PHE A 592 -3.26 -36.84 -17.89
CA PHE A 592 -2.31 -37.28 -16.90
C PHE A 592 -1.68 -36.06 -16.23
N SER A 593 -1.65 -36.05 -14.90
CA SER A 593 -0.91 -35.08 -14.12
C SER A 593 -0.13 -35.77 -13.01
N LEU A 594 1.14 -35.42 -12.85
CA LEU A 594 1.99 -35.87 -11.76
C LEU A 594 2.51 -34.66 -11.01
N ARG A 595 2.05 -34.51 -9.77
CA ARG A 595 2.58 -33.51 -8.85
C ARG A 595 3.58 -34.14 -7.90
N ASN A 596 4.77 -33.55 -7.81
CA ASN A 596 5.85 -34.00 -6.94
C ASN A 596 6.19 -32.91 -5.92
N VAL A 597 6.35 -33.31 -4.67
CA VAL A 597 6.88 -32.46 -3.58
C VAL A 597 8.10 -33.15 -3.01
N PHE A 598 9.19 -32.41 -2.81
CA PHE A 598 10.41 -32.96 -2.22
C PHE A 598 10.79 -32.20 -0.96
N GLU A 599 10.92 -32.95 0.12
CA GLU A 599 11.20 -32.45 1.47
C GLU A 599 12.44 -33.14 2.03
N THR A 600 13.20 -32.42 2.86
CA THR A 600 14.32 -32.97 3.63
C THR A 600 14.37 -32.31 5.00
N LYS A 601 15.07 -32.91 5.97
CA LYS A 601 15.31 -32.28 7.27
C LYS A 601 16.74 -31.72 7.32
N VAL A 602 16.86 -30.43 7.58
CA VAL A 602 18.14 -29.77 7.85
C VAL A 602 18.45 -29.91 9.33
N VAL A 603 19.56 -30.55 9.65
CA VAL A 603 20.02 -30.79 11.01
C VAL A 603 21.28 -29.96 11.25
N LYS A 604 21.23 -29.06 12.23
CA LYS A 604 22.37 -28.28 12.71
C LYS A 604 22.69 -28.70 14.13
N ARG A 605 23.99 -28.79 14.44
CA ARG A 605 24.46 -29.07 15.80
C ARG A 605 25.25 -27.88 16.30
N ASP A 606 24.90 -27.35 17.46
CA ASP A 606 25.67 -26.28 18.09
C ASP A 606 26.93 -26.85 18.80
N SER A 607 27.84 -25.95 19.15
CA SER A 607 29.05 -26.14 19.95
C SER A 607 28.82 -26.83 21.31
N THR A 608 27.61 -26.79 21.86
CA THR A 608 27.18 -27.50 23.08
C THR A 608 26.67 -28.93 22.82
N GLY A 609 26.57 -29.34 21.55
CA GLY A 609 26.02 -30.64 21.14
C GLY A 609 24.51 -30.65 20.90
N GLU A 610 23.80 -29.55 21.18
CA GLU A 610 22.36 -29.40 20.96
C GLU A 610 22.01 -29.49 19.46
N VAL A 611 20.96 -30.26 19.13
CA VAL A 611 20.56 -30.56 17.76
C VAL A 611 19.30 -29.76 17.40
N SER A 612 19.42 -28.85 16.44
CA SER A 612 18.31 -28.13 15.84
C SER A 612 17.91 -28.78 14.52
N GLU A 613 16.65 -29.15 14.39
CA GLU A 613 16.09 -29.78 13.20
C GLU A 613 15.03 -28.89 12.55
N ARG A 614 15.12 -28.68 11.23
CA ARG A 614 14.13 -27.93 10.46
C ARG A 614 13.77 -28.68 9.18
N ASN A 615 12.49 -28.90 8.94
CA ASN A 615 12.02 -29.42 7.67
C ASN A 615 12.14 -28.35 6.58
N LEU A 616 12.73 -28.72 5.44
CA LEU A 616 12.94 -27.88 4.28
C LEU A 616 12.27 -28.53 3.06
N ARG A 617 11.35 -27.80 2.43
CA ARG A 617 10.86 -28.15 1.10
C ARG A 617 11.79 -27.53 0.08
N PHE A 618 12.58 -28.35 -0.59
CA PHE A 618 13.46 -27.81 -1.63
C PHE A 618 12.76 -27.72 -2.99
N ILE A 619 11.68 -28.48 -3.18
CA ILE A 619 10.71 -28.30 -4.28
C ILE A 619 9.32 -28.36 -3.67
N ASP A 620 8.62 -27.23 -3.70
CA ASP A 620 7.26 -27.12 -3.18
C ASP A 620 6.23 -27.80 -4.09
N ASN A 621 6.45 -27.71 -5.39
CA ASN A 621 5.60 -28.31 -6.40
C ASN A 621 6.37 -28.44 -7.72
N LEU A 622 6.63 -29.67 -8.16
CA LEU A 622 7.00 -29.99 -9.53
C LEU A 622 5.82 -30.71 -10.19
N SER A 623 5.10 -30.02 -11.06
CA SER A 623 3.93 -30.53 -11.76
C SER A 623 4.28 -30.82 -13.21
N LEU A 624 3.97 -32.05 -13.65
CA LEU A 624 4.02 -32.46 -15.05
C LEU A 624 2.59 -32.79 -15.49
N SER A 625 2.17 -32.30 -16.65
CA SER A 625 0.85 -32.62 -17.19
C SER A 625 0.85 -32.71 -18.70
N SER A 626 0.12 -33.68 -19.23
CA SER A 626 -0.15 -33.90 -20.66
C SER A 626 -1.48 -34.65 -20.80
N SER A 627 -2.00 -34.77 -22.01
CA SER A 627 -3.24 -35.51 -22.28
C SER A 627 -3.15 -36.22 -23.62
N TYR A 628 -3.88 -37.32 -23.76
CA TYR A 628 -3.98 -38.07 -25.01
C TYR A 628 -5.44 -38.12 -25.45
N ASN A 629 -5.78 -37.49 -26.58
CA ASN A 629 -7.12 -37.48 -27.16
C ASN A 629 -7.28 -38.58 -28.23
N PHE A 630 -8.03 -39.63 -27.90
CA PHE A 630 -8.33 -40.77 -28.76
C PHE A 630 -9.27 -40.42 -29.93
N ALA A 631 -9.96 -39.28 -29.87
CA ALA A 631 -10.89 -38.84 -30.90
C ALA A 631 -10.28 -37.85 -31.91
N ALA A 632 -9.01 -37.47 -31.75
CA ALA A 632 -8.31 -36.62 -32.71
C ALA A 632 -7.85 -37.42 -33.94
N ASP A 633 -7.89 -36.80 -35.12
CA ASP A 633 -7.41 -37.40 -36.37
C ASP A 633 -5.87 -37.44 -36.46
N SER A 634 -5.20 -36.50 -35.77
CA SER A 634 -3.75 -36.40 -35.67
C SER A 634 -3.33 -35.63 -34.41
N LEU A 635 -2.04 -35.71 -34.06
CA LEU A 635 -1.46 -35.01 -32.90
C LEU A 635 -2.17 -35.38 -31.58
N ASN A 636 -2.45 -36.67 -31.40
CA ASN A 636 -3.28 -37.18 -30.31
C ASN A 636 -2.71 -36.87 -28.91
N LEU A 637 -1.38 -36.81 -28.75
CA LEU A 637 -0.69 -36.53 -27.50
C LEU A 637 -0.40 -35.02 -27.37
N SER A 638 -1.08 -34.35 -26.46
CA SER A 638 -0.82 -32.93 -26.17
C SER A 638 0.54 -32.68 -25.56
N ASP A 639 1.04 -31.46 -25.73
CA ASP A 639 2.29 -30.97 -25.13
C ASP A 639 2.44 -31.31 -23.64
N LEU A 640 3.69 -31.58 -23.26
CA LEU A 640 4.07 -31.71 -21.86
C LEU A 640 4.28 -30.32 -21.26
N ARG A 641 3.40 -29.97 -20.32
CA ARG A 641 3.58 -28.80 -19.46
C ARG A 641 4.30 -29.20 -18.19
N ALA A 642 5.43 -28.58 -17.92
CA ALA A 642 6.19 -28.72 -16.68
C ALA A 642 6.18 -27.39 -15.93
N SER A 643 5.88 -27.42 -14.63
CA SER A 643 6.04 -26.26 -13.76
C SER A 643 6.71 -26.65 -12.46
N ILE A 644 7.59 -25.79 -11.97
CA ILE A 644 8.31 -25.97 -10.72
C ILE A 644 8.20 -24.70 -9.88
N SER A 645 7.87 -24.86 -8.61
CA SER A 645 7.97 -23.81 -7.60
C SER A 645 8.86 -24.26 -6.44
N SER A 646 9.67 -23.35 -5.91
CA SER A 646 10.57 -23.62 -4.81
C SER A 646 10.79 -22.39 -3.92
N SER A 647 10.73 -22.63 -2.61
CA SER A 647 11.10 -21.71 -1.54
C SER A 647 12.25 -22.27 -0.69
N ALA A 648 13.10 -23.12 -1.29
CA ALA A 648 14.22 -23.79 -0.63
C ALA A 648 15.19 -22.81 0.06
N ILE A 649 15.33 -21.61 -0.50
CA ILE A 649 16.14 -20.54 0.07
C ILE A 649 15.17 -19.59 0.76
N SER A 650 15.34 -19.44 2.08
CA SER A 650 14.49 -18.57 2.89
C SER A 650 14.50 -17.14 2.32
N GLY A 651 13.32 -16.63 1.96
CA GLY A 651 13.14 -15.30 1.37
C GLY A 651 13.20 -15.25 -0.16
N LEU A 652 13.59 -16.34 -0.84
CA LEU A 652 13.57 -16.46 -2.30
C LEU A 652 12.42 -17.35 -2.76
N ASN A 653 11.53 -16.81 -3.57
CA ASN A 653 10.49 -17.56 -4.26
C ASN A 653 10.89 -17.75 -5.73
N LEU A 654 11.03 -18.99 -6.15
CA LEU A 654 11.30 -19.36 -7.53
C LEU A 654 10.07 -20.03 -8.13
N ASN A 655 9.68 -19.59 -9.33
CA ASN A 655 8.67 -20.23 -10.15
C ASN A 655 9.18 -20.34 -11.59
N ALA A 656 9.20 -21.54 -12.16
CA ALA A 656 9.51 -21.74 -13.56
C ALA A 656 8.44 -22.60 -14.23
N SER A 657 8.20 -22.37 -15.51
CA SER A 657 7.33 -23.20 -16.33
C SER A 657 7.93 -23.41 -17.71
N ALA A 658 7.67 -24.58 -18.27
CA ALA A 658 8.14 -24.99 -19.57
C ALA A 658 7.02 -25.75 -20.30
N ASN A 659 6.94 -25.56 -21.61
CA ASN A 659 6.05 -26.32 -22.48
C ASN A 659 6.89 -27.05 -23.52
N PHE A 660 6.62 -28.34 -23.73
CA PHE A 660 7.35 -29.17 -24.67
C PHE A 660 6.38 -29.87 -25.62
N SER A 661 6.66 -29.80 -26.92
CA SER A 661 5.96 -30.59 -27.93
C SER A 661 6.70 -31.90 -28.20
N PHE A 662 5.95 -32.97 -28.40
CA PHE A 662 6.51 -34.29 -28.76
C PHE A 662 6.64 -34.50 -30.26
N TYR A 663 6.07 -33.61 -31.06
CA TYR A 663 5.95 -33.77 -32.51
C TYR A 663 7.05 -33.04 -33.27
N ASP A 664 7.43 -33.61 -34.42
CA ASP A 664 8.29 -32.91 -35.37
C ASP A 664 7.49 -31.89 -36.19
N THR A 665 8.19 -30.96 -36.84
CA THR A 665 7.60 -29.89 -37.65
C THR A 665 8.04 -30.01 -39.10
N ASP A 666 7.12 -29.74 -40.04
CA ASP A 666 7.45 -29.67 -41.47
C ASP A 666 8.29 -28.43 -41.84
N SER A 667 8.58 -28.26 -43.14
CA SER A 667 9.35 -27.11 -43.65
C SER A 667 8.67 -25.75 -43.46
N THR A 668 7.38 -25.73 -43.09
CA THR A 668 6.60 -24.53 -42.79
C THR A 668 6.42 -24.30 -41.28
N GLY A 669 6.90 -25.23 -40.45
CA GLY A 669 6.81 -25.15 -38.99
C GLY A 669 5.53 -25.71 -38.41
N ARG A 670 4.71 -26.38 -39.23
CA ARG A 670 3.49 -27.05 -38.77
C ARG A 670 3.86 -28.41 -38.19
N GLU A 671 3.33 -28.71 -37.02
CA GLU A 671 3.52 -30.02 -36.41
C GLU A 671 2.90 -31.12 -37.28
N ILE A 672 3.69 -32.16 -37.51
CA ILE A 672 3.28 -33.37 -38.21
C ILE A 672 3.13 -34.51 -37.21
N ASN A 673 2.30 -35.50 -37.53
CA ASN A 673 2.01 -36.62 -36.64
C ASN A 673 3.14 -37.66 -36.62
N GLN A 674 4.35 -37.20 -36.30
CA GLN A 674 5.59 -37.97 -36.19
C GLN A 674 6.28 -37.53 -34.90
N TYR A 675 6.66 -38.48 -34.06
CA TYR A 675 7.27 -38.13 -32.78
C TYR A 675 8.76 -37.83 -32.95
N LEU A 676 9.25 -36.80 -32.28
CA LEU A 676 10.68 -36.43 -32.29
C LEU A 676 11.61 -37.57 -31.83
N ILE A 677 11.09 -38.47 -30.98
CA ILE A 677 11.82 -39.63 -30.47
C ILE A 677 12.09 -40.67 -31.59
N GLU A 678 11.23 -40.76 -32.59
CA GLU A 678 11.35 -41.71 -33.70
C GLU A 678 12.50 -41.33 -34.63
N ASP A 679 12.78 -40.04 -34.76
CA ASP A 679 13.91 -39.51 -35.55
C ASP A 679 15.25 -39.51 -34.80
N GLY A 680 15.29 -40.03 -33.58
CA GLY A 680 16.50 -40.29 -32.80
C GLY A 680 17.26 -39.05 -32.30
N LYS A 681 16.75 -37.84 -32.52
CA LYS A 681 17.48 -36.58 -32.24
C LYS A 681 17.11 -35.94 -30.90
N LYS A 682 15.83 -36.00 -30.47
CA LYS A 682 15.33 -35.32 -29.25
C LYS A 682 14.08 -36.03 -28.70
N LEU A 683 13.86 -35.98 -27.38
CA LEU A 683 12.64 -36.52 -26.76
C LEU A 683 11.41 -35.62 -26.97
N ALA A 684 11.63 -34.30 -26.92
CA ALA A 684 10.61 -33.28 -27.09
C ALA A 684 11.28 -31.95 -27.45
N GLN A 685 10.55 -31.06 -28.11
CA GLN A 685 10.99 -29.71 -28.46
C GLN A 685 10.44 -28.72 -27.44
N LEU A 686 11.33 -27.97 -26.77
CA LEU A 686 10.93 -26.87 -25.89
C LEU A 686 10.26 -25.77 -26.73
N GLN A 687 8.99 -25.48 -26.44
CA GLN A 687 8.19 -24.46 -27.10
C GLN A 687 8.27 -23.13 -26.36
N SER A 688 8.22 -23.16 -25.03
CA SER A 688 8.35 -21.96 -24.21
C SER A 688 8.95 -22.28 -22.85
N PHE A 689 9.64 -21.30 -22.27
CA PHE A 689 10.18 -21.36 -20.92
C PHE A 689 10.05 -20.01 -20.25
N SER A 690 9.55 -19.99 -19.01
CA SER A 690 9.54 -18.80 -18.17
C SER A 690 10.10 -19.11 -16.79
N LEU A 691 10.79 -18.14 -16.21
CA LEU A 691 11.36 -18.20 -14.87
C LEU A 691 11.12 -16.85 -14.20
N ASN A 692 10.52 -16.89 -13.02
CA ASN A 692 10.38 -15.75 -12.13
C ASN A 692 11.04 -16.08 -10.80
N ALA A 693 11.93 -15.22 -10.33
CA ALA A 693 12.58 -15.35 -9.04
C ALA A 693 12.45 -14.03 -8.28
N SER A 694 11.86 -14.05 -7.10
CA SER A 694 11.70 -12.86 -6.26
C SER A 694 12.27 -13.07 -4.87
N THR A 695 12.98 -12.08 -4.36
CA THR A 695 13.50 -12.08 -3.00
C THR A 695 13.42 -10.69 -2.38
N SER A 696 13.25 -10.64 -1.06
CA SER A 696 13.32 -9.39 -0.32
C SER A 696 14.30 -9.53 0.84
N PHE A 697 15.18 -8.54 0.95
CA PHE A 697 16.15 -8.43 2.01
C PHE A 697 15.75 -7.26 2.90
N ARG A 698 15.83 -7.48 4.21
CA ARG A 698 15.77 -6.42 5.22
C ARG A 698 16.90 -6.68 6.20
N GLY A 699 17.69 -5.66 6.47
CA GLY A 699 18.78 -5.71 7.44
C GLY A 699 18.81 -4.44 8.28
N GLY A 700 19.68 -4.40 9.30
CA GLY A 700 19.92 -3.18 10.08
C GLY A 700 19.79 -3.30 11.59
N ASN A 701 19.79 -4.49 12.18
CA ASN A 701 20.06 -4.58 13.63
C ASN A 701 21.53 -4.15 13.84
N GLY A 702 21.72 -2.97 14.42
CA GLY A 702 23.00 -2.29 14.57
C GLY A 702 24.09 -3.13 15.26
N ILE A 703 25.33 -2.66 15.14
CA ILE A 703 26.48 -3.18 15.88
C ILE A 703 26.19 -2.97 17.38
N GLN A 704 26.20 -4.02 18.20
CA GLN A 704 26.14 -3.88 19.65
C GLN A 704 27.55 -3.55 20.18
N VAL A 705 27.72 -2.36 20.76
CA VAL A 705 28.95 -2.01 21.49
C VAL A 705 28.72 -2.20 22.99
N TYR A 706 29.45 -3.13 23.58
CA TYR A 706 29.50 -3.39 25.03
C TYR A 706 30.18 -2.23 25.77
N THR A 707 29.51 -1.64 26.77
CA THR A 707 30.10 -0.68 27.71
C THR A 707 30.48 -1.40 29.01
N PRO A 708 31.77 -1.46 29.41
CA PRO A 708 32.15 -1.97 30.73
C PRO A 708 31.81 -0.95 31.84
N GLU A 709 31.36 -1.47 32.99
CA GLU A 709 31.00 -0.71 34.19
C GLU A 709 32.08 0.28 34.69
N TYR A 710 31.60 1.45 35.13
CA TYR A 710 32.37 2.45 35.88
C TYR A 710 32.94 1.88 37.18
N ARG A 711 34.27 1.99 37.38
CA ARG A 711 34.89 1.78 38.69
C ARG A 711 34.70 3.02 39.58
N ARG A 712 33.95 2.84 40.67
CA ARG A 712 33.94 3.69 41.86
C ARG A 712 35.31 3.60 42.56
N ARG A 713 36.18 4.61 42.43
CA ARG A 713 37.12 5.10 43.45
C ARG A 713 37.82 6.35 42.91
N TYR A 714 37.64 7.46 43.62
CA TYR A 714 38.28 8.74 43.36
C TYR A 714 39.72 8.73 43.91
N ASP A 715 40.70 9.02 43.06
CA ASP A 715 42.12 9.20 43.44
C ASP A 715 42.43 10.71 43.53
N PRO A 716 42.72 11.24 44.74
CA PRO A 716 42.97 12.66 44.95
C PRO A 716 44.34 13.16 44.43
N TYR A 717 45.21 12.30 43.88
CA TYR A 717 46.53 12.70 43.36
C TYR A 717 46.60 12.82 41.83
N ASP A 718 45.52 12.54 41.11
CA ASP A 718 45.45 12.69 39.65
C ASP A 718 44.94 14.09 39.25
N GLN A 719 45.86 15.01 38.94
CA GLN A 719 45.55 16.37 38.49
C GLN A 719 45.22 16.47 36.98
N SER A 720 45.08 15.34 36.26
CA SER A 720 44.75 15.36 34.82
C SER A 720 43.38 15.97 34.47
N ILE A 721 42.53 16.21 35.48
CA ILE A 721 41.20 16.81 35.38
C ILE A 721 41.25 18.35 35.18
N PHE A 722 42.41 19.00 35.35
CA PHE A 722 42.57 20.46 35.20
C PHE A 722 43.21 20.90 33.87
N HIS A 723 42.80 20.31 32.74
CA HIS A 723 43.13 20.83 31.41
C HIS A 723 42.00 21.71 30.86
N PRO A 724 42.27 22.87 30.24
CA PRO A 724 41.25 23.80 29.73
C PRO A 724 40.49 23.31 28.48
N VAL A 725 40.75 22.09 28.02
CA VAL A 725 40.02 21.45 26.93
C VAL A 725 39.85 19.97 27.29
N ASP A 726 38.60 19.55 27.46
CA ASP A 726 38.26 18.13 27.58
C ASP A 726 38.62 17.43 26.25
N SER A 727 39.63 16.55 26.30
CA SER A 727 40.02 15.71 25.15
C SER A 727 38.91 14.75 24.67
N ARG A 728 37.77 14.69 25.38
CA ARG A 728 36.57 13.93 25.04
C ARG A 728 35.46 14.77 24.41
N PHE A 729 35.67 16.07 24.17
CA PHE A 729 34.78 16.87 23.34
C PHE A 729 34.85 16.36 21.89
N GLY A 730 33.90 15.51 21.50
CA GLY A 730 33.91 14.75 20.24
C GLY A 730 34.00 13.22 20.40
N LEU A 731 34.06 12.71 21.64
CA LEU A 731 34.01 11.28 21.99
C LEU A 731 32.68 10.91 22.67
N GLU A 732 31.58 11.57 22.31
CA GLU A 732 30.27 10.95 22.54
C GLU A 732 30.29 9.58 21.83
N PRO A 733 29.96 8.47 22.52
CA PRO A 733 29.84 7.19 21.84
C PRO A 733 28.81 7.39 20.73
N VAL A 734 29.26 7.22 19.47
CA VAL A 734 28.37 7.26 18.30
C VAL A 734 27.18 6.38 18.65
N PRO A 735 25.94 6.93 18.71
CA PRO A 735 24.77 6.13 19.02
C PRO A 735 24.75 4.92 18.09
N ASP A 736 24.51 3.72 18.63
CA ASP A 736 24.48 2.48 17.85
C ASP A 736 23.65 2.69 16.59
N PHE A 737 24.33 2.81 15.45
CA PHE A 737 23.70 3.20 14.21
C PHE A 737 23.11 1.97 13.53
N SER A 738 21.86 1.67 13.86
CA SER A 738 21.02 0.79 13.04
C SER A 738 20.57 1.58 11.80
N SER A 739 21.18 1.32 10.65
CA SER A 739 20.59 1.72 9.36
C SER A 739 19.73 0.59 8.84
N PRO A 740 18.40 0.61 9.10
CA PRO A 740 17.51 -0.35 8.47
C PRO A 740 17.58 -0.12 6.97
N TRP A 741 17.91 -1.19 6.24
CA TRP A 741 17.90 -1.19 4.80
C TRP A 741 16.96 -2.27 4.29
N SER A 742 16.29 -2.01 3.18
CA SER A 742 15.46 -2.97 2.48
C SER A 742 15.73 -2.94 0.98
N VAL A 743 15.69 -4.11 0.34
CA VAL A 743 15.75 -4.25 -1.13
C VAL A 743 14.88 -5.42 -1.55
N SER A 744 14.03 -5.21 -2.56
CA SER A 744 13.21 -6.25 -3.18
C SER A 744 13.69 -6.50 -4.62
N LEU A 745 14.24 -7.69 -4.89
CA LEU A 745 14.72 -8.10 -6.21
C LEU A 745 13.69 -8.98 -6.91
N ASN A 746 13.34 -8.65 -8.14
CA ASN A 746 12.46 -9.43 -8.99
C ASN A 746 13.14 -9.69 -10.34
N PHE A 747 13.52 -10.94 -10.58
CA PHE A 747 14.05 -11.40 -11.84
C PHE A 747 12.96 -12.12 -12.65
N SER A 748 12.83 -11.76 -13.92
CA SER A 748 11.94 -12.41 -14.86
C SER A 748 12.69 -12.75 -16.15
N TYR A 749 12.56 -14.00 -16.58
CA TYR A 749 13.09 -14.51 -17.83
C TYR A 749 11.97 -15.18 -18.62
N SER A 750 11.88 -14.88 -19.91
CA SER A 750 10.99 -15.58 -20.84
C SER A 750 11.72 -15.91 -22.13
N TRP A 751 11.50 -17.13 -22.61
CA TRP A 751 12.01 -17.64 -23.86
C TRP A 751 10.86 -18.31 -24.61
N ASN A 752 10.67 -17.96 -25.88
CA ASN A 752 9.64 -18.55 -26.74
C ASN A 752 10.25 -18.97 -28.06
N TYR A 753 10.02 -20.23 -28.43
CA TYR A 753 10.37 -20.78 -29.72
C TYR A 753 9.46 -20.22 -30.81
N ARG A 754 10.03 -19.99 -31.99
CA ARG A 754 9.31 -19.67 -33.23
C ARG A 754 10.01 -20.38 -34.36
N PHE A 755 9.25 -21.12 -35.17
CA PHE A 755 9.81 -21.83 -36.31
C PHE A 755 10.40 -20.82 -37.31
N GLY A 756 11.58 -21.13 -37.87
CA GLY A 756 12.25 -20.28 -38.85
C GLY A 756 12.85 -18.97 -38.31
N GLU A 757 12.60 -18.61 -37.05
CA GLU A 757 13.05 -17.37 -36.43
C GLU A 757 14.00 -17.62 -35.25
N LYS A 758 14.75 -16.57 -34.86
CA LYS A 758 15.45 -16.59 -33.58
C LYS A 758 14.43 -16.58 -32.43
N PRO A 759 14.59 -17.40 -31.38
CA PRO A 759 13.69 -17.38 -30.24
C PRO A 759 13.58 -15.99 -29.63
N ASN A 760 12.37 -15.57 -29.29
CA ASN A 760 12.15 -14.31 -28.58
C ASN A 760 12.57 -14.49 -27.11
N LYS A 761 13.43 -13.60 -26.63
CA LYS A 761 14.01 -13.66 -25.27
C LYS A 761 13.80 -12.32 -24.57
N ARG A 762 13.39 -12.38 -23.31
CA ARG A 762 13.36 -11.23 -22.39
C ARG A 762 13.97 -11.66 -21.07
N ALA A 763 14.79 -10.79 -20.50
CA ALA A 763 15.47 -11.06 -19.24
C ALA A 763 15.63 -9.73 -18.49
N THR A 764 14.86 -9.53 -17.42
CA THR A 764 14.85 -8.27 -16.67
C THR A 764 15.02 -8.53 -15.19
N LEU A 765 15.87 -7.75 -14.52
CA LEU A 765 15.95 -7.66 -13.06
C LEU A 765 15.44 -6.29 -12.62
N ARG A 766 14.44 -6.25 -11.75
CA ARG A 766 13.96 -5.03 -11.08
C ARG A 766 14.33 -5.10 -9.62
N ALA A 767 15.17 -4.17 -9.17
CA ALA A 767 15.46 -3.90 -7.79
C ALA A 767 14.58 -2.74 -7.32
N SER A 768 13.64 -3.04 -6.45
CA SER A 768 12.60 -2.11 -6.00
C SER A 768 12.66 -1.88 -4.51
N GLN A 769 12.10 -0.76 -4.05
CA GLN A 769 12.06 -0.39 -2.63
C GLN A 769 13.45 -0.40 -1.98
N ILE A 770 14.49 -0.02 -2.74
CA ILE A 770 15.83 0.14 -2.19
C ILE A 770 15.76 1.34 -1.26
N SER A 771 15.72 1.09 0.04
CA SER A 771 15.61 2.11 1.07
C SER A 771 16.70 1.88 2.09
N PHE A 772 17.45 2.91 2.44
CA PHE A 772 18.40 2.85 3.54
C PHE A 772 18.59 4.24 4.15
N ASN A 773 18.94 4.27 5.43
CA ASN A 773 19.26 5.50 6.13
C ASN A 773 20.77 5.77 5.96
N LEU A 774 21.15 6.87 5.33
CA LEU A 774 22.56 7.28 5.22
C LEU A 774 23.10 7.68 6.60
N THR A 775 22.27 8.37 7.39
CA THR A 775 22.44 8.69 8.81
C THR A 775 21.05 8.71 9.47
N PRO A 776 20.90 8.83 10.81
CA PRO A 776 19.58 8.82 11.47
C PRO A 776 18.57 9.84 10.90
N LYS A 777 19.08 10.93 10.30
CA LYS A 777 18.28 12.02 9.73
C LYS A 777 18.18 11.98 8.21
N TRP A 778 18.97 11.15 7.51
CA TRP A 778 18.98 11.07 6.05
C TRP A 778 18.44 9.73 5.57
N LYS A 779 17.41 9.77 4.73
CA LYS A 779 16.81 8.57 4.12
C LYS A 779 16.89 8.66 2.61
N PHE A 780 17.44 7.63 2.00
CA PHE A 780 17.54 7.48 0.56
C PHE A 780 16.60 6.37 0.08
N ASN A 781 15.90 6.60 -1.04
CA ASN A 781 15.04 5.62 -1.68
C ASN A 781 15.30 5.59 -3.19
N THR A 782 15.31 4.41 -3.80
CA THR A 782 15.41 4.27 -5.25
C THR A 782 14.78 2.97 -5.77
N ASP A 783 14.42 2.99 -7.05
CA ASP A 783 14.02 1.83 -7.82
C ASP A 783 14.86 1.80 -9.10
N VAL A 784 15.46 0.65 -9.38
CA VAL A 784 16.37 0.44 -10.52
C VAL A 784 15.99 -0.85 -11.22
N GLY A 785 16.08 -0.87 -12.55
CA GLY A 785 15.93 -2.09 -13.33
C GLY A 785 17.01 -2.23 -14.39
N TYR A 786 17.25 -3.45 -14.82
CA TYR A 786 18.22 -3.78 -15.85
C TYR A 786 17.65 -4.83 -16.80
N ASP A 787 17.75 -4.58 -18.11
CA ASP A 787 17.40 -5.53 -19.16
C ASP A 787 18.69 -6.21 -19.67
N PHE A 788 18.83 -7.51 -19.42
CA PHE A 788 20.02 -8.28 -19.82
C PHE A 788 20.07 -8.59 -21.32
N ILE A 789 18.96 -8.45 -22.05
CA ILE A 789 18.91 -8.66 -23.50
C ILE A 789 19.32 -7.37 -24.22
N ALA A 790 18.71 -6.24 -23.85
CA ALA A 790 19.07 -4.92 -24.39
C ALA A 790 20.41 -4.40 -23.85
N LYS A 791 20.86 -4.91 -22.68
CA LYS A 791 22.05 -4.48 -21.93
C LYS A 791 21.97 -3.05 -21.41
N GLU A 792 20.77 -2.60 -21.07
CA GLU A 792 20.47 -1.23 -20.67
C GLU A 792 19.79 -1.17 -19.30
N PHE A 793 20.00 -0.08 -18.57
CA PHE A 793 19.23 0.22 -17.37
C PHE A 793 17.86 0.76 -17.75
N THR A 794 16.82 0.32 -17.04
CA THR A 794 15.50 0.94 -17.14
C THR A 794 15.52 2.30 -16.42
N PRO A 795 14.69 3.27 -16.81
CA PRO A 795 14.67 4.56 -16.13
C PRO A 795 14.43 4.39 -14.63
N SER A 796 15.18 5.15 -13.84
CA SER A 796 15.33 4.95 -12.39
C SER A 796 15.10 6.26 -11.66
N GLN A 797 14.36 6.20 -10.56
CA GLN A 797 14.08 7.36 -9.72
C GLN A 797 14.93 7.31 -8.47
N PHE A 798 15.51 8.44 -8.09
CA PHE A 798 16.25 8.59 -6.85
C PHE A 798 15.56 9.64 -5.97
N SER A 799 15.38 9.31 -4.70
CA SER A 799 14.80 10.20 -3.70
C SER A 799 15.71 10.26 -2.49
N LEU A 800 15.97 11.48 -2.02
CA LEU A 800 16.76 11.76 -0.85
C LEU A 800 15.95 12.70 0.05
N SER A 801 15.78 12.31 1.31
CA SER A 801 15.07 13.10 2.30
C SER A 801 15.92 13.31 3.55
N ARG A 802 15.81 14.49 4.16
CA ARG A 802 16.51 14.84 5.40
C ARG A 802 15.55 15.43 6.41
N ASN A 803 15.51 14.82 7.60
CA ASN A 803 14.89 15.44 8.77
C ASN A 803 15.87 16.47 9.37
N LEU A 804 15.47 17.74 9.31
CA LEU A 804 16.16 18.90 9.90
C LEU A 804 15.46 19.32 11.22
N GLU A 805 14.88 18.35 11.94
CA GLU A 805 14.16 18.47 13.22
C GLU A 805 12.82 19.21 13.11
N CYS A 806 12.85 20.51 12.90
CA CYS A 806 11.64 21.31 12.66
C CYS A 806 11.37 21.54 11.16
N TRP A 807 12.30 21.16 10.28
CA TRP A 807 12.13 21.16 8.83
C TRP A 807 12.30 19.76 8.25
N ASN A 808 11.70 19.52 7.08
CA ASN A 808 11.92 18.36 6.24
C ASN A 808 12.30 18.81 4.85
N LEU A 809 13.45 18.32 4.39
CA LEU A 809 13.95 18.52 3.05
C LEU A 809 13.71 17.24 2.26
N SER A 810 13.15 17.39 1.06
CA SER A 810 12.92 16.30 0.12
C SER A 810 13.48 16.69 -1.25
N PHE A 811 14.31 15.82 -1.80
CA PHE A 811 14.87 15.92 -3.14
C PHE A 811 14.51 14.65 -3.93
N GLN A 812 14.03 14.81 -5.15
CA GLN A 812 13.71 13.70 -6.05
C GLN A 812 14.24 14.01 -7.44
N ILE A 813 14.87 13.03 -8.08
CA ILE A 813 15.49 13.19 -9.39
C ILE A 813 15.27 11.93 -10.23
N ASN A 814 14.96 12.14 -11.51
CA ASN A 814 15.14 11.14 -12.54
C ASN A 814 16.14 11.68 -13.58
N PRO A 815 17.41 11.23 -13.54
CA PRO A 815 18.46 11.79 -14.39
C PRO A 815 18.55 11.14 -15.78
N PHE A 816 17.91 9.99 -15.99
CA PHE A 816 18.09 9.17 -17.20
C PHE A 816 16.76 8.91 -17.93
N GLY A 817 16.84 8.65 -19.24
CA GLY A 817 15.67 8.42 -20.09
C GLY A 817 15.01 9.71 -20.60
N GLU A 818 13.90 9.57 -21.32
CA GLU A 818 13.20 10.69 -21.97
C GLU A 818 12.49 11.65 -20.98
N PHE A 819 12.39 11.26 -19.70
CA PHE A 819 11.64 12.02 -18.70
C PHE A 819 12.51 12.46 -17.53
N GLN A 820 13.29 13.51 -17.76
CA GLN A 820 14.16 14.11 -16.77
C GLN A 820 13.44 15.19 -15.96
N TYR A 821 13.54 15.07 -14.63
CA TYR A 821 12.98 16.06 -13.71
C TYR A 821 13.77 16.11 -12.39
N TYR A 822 13.62 17.23 -11.70
CA TYR A 822 14.23 17.52 -10.40
C TYR A 822 13.18 18.20 -9.52
N PHE A 823 12.88 17.61 -8.36
CA PHE A 823 12.02 18.20 -7.36
C PHE A 823 12.78 18.51 -6.10
N PHE A 824 12.55 19.72 -5.60
CA PHE A 824 13.05 20.19 -4.32
C PHE A 824 11.89 20.71 -3.50
N ARG A 825 11.71 20.14 -2.32
CA ARG A 825 10.69 20.55 -1.36
C ARG A 825 11.34 20.79 0.00
N LEU A 826 10.98 21.92 0.60
CA LEU A 826 11.34 22.26 1.97
C LEU A 826 10.04 22.58 2.73
N SER A 827 9.77 21.85 3.81
CA SER A 827 8.53 21.96 4.58
C SER A 827 8.79 21.97 6.08
N VAL A 828 7.95 22.65 6.85
CA VAL A 828 8.01 22.66 8.32
C VAL A 828 7.30 21.41 8.86
N ASN A 829 7.88 20.73 9.85
CA ASN A 829 7.33 19.50 10.42
C ASN A 829 6.09 19.74 11.27
N SER A 830 5.99 20.90 11.93
CA SER A 830 4.84 21.28 12.74
C SER A 830 3.67 21.73 11.86
N SER A 831 2.56 20.99 11.95
CA SER A 831 1.28 21.34 11.33
C SER A 831 0.72 22.68 11.85
N GLN A 832 1.00 23.04 13.11
CA GLN A 832 0.54 24.27 13.74
C GLN A 832 1.16 25.51 13.10
N ILE A 833 2.47 25.50 12.91
CA ILE A 833 3.19 26.62 12.30
C ILE A 833 2.89 26.70 10.81
N GLN A 834 2.74 25.55 10.15
CA GLN A 834 2.24 25.50 8.78
C GLN A 834 0.87 26.20 8.68
N SER A 835 -0.04 26.00 9.64
CA SER A 835 -1.33 26.71 9.69
C SER A 835 -1.22 28.21 9.96
N LEU A 836 -0.20 28.67 10.71
CA LEU A 836 0.05 30.09 10.94
C LEU A 836 0.56 30.79 9.67
N PHE A 837 1.41 30.12 8.89
CA PHE A 837 1.79 30.54 7.53
C PHE A 837 0.59 30.60 6.57
N GLN A 838 -0.41 29.73 6.77
CA GLN A 838 -1.61 29.67 5.94
C GLN A 838 -2.67 30.72 6.31
N LYS A 839 -2.71 31.18 7.57
CA LYS A 839 -3.65 32.21 8.07
C LYS A 839 -3.21 33.65 7.77
N LEU A 840 -2.20 33.84 6.92
CA LEU A 840 -1.76 35.15 6.43
C LEU A 840 -2.92 35.87 5.69
N PRO A 841 -3.06 37.19 5.86
CA PRO A 841 -4.26 37.94 5.46
C PRO A 841 -4.29 38.18 3.95
N VAL A 842 -4.69 37.16 3.19
CA VAL A 842 -5.21 37.34 1.82
C VAL A 842 -6.55 36.61 1.61
N LEU A 843 -6.95 35.63 2.43
CA LEU A 843 -8.15 34.81 2.17
C LEU A 843 -9.08 34.57 3.37
N LYS A 844 -9.07 35.46 4.36
CA LYS A 844 -9.73 35.27 5.68
C LYS A 844 -11.27 35.36 5.72
N ASN A 845 -11.96 35.33 4.58
CA ASN A 845 -13.42 35.50 4.52
C ASN A 845 -14.23 34.21 4.35
N LEU A 846 -13.61 33.02 4.38
CA LEU A 846 -14.33 31.74 4.15
C LEU A 846 -14.60 30.91 5.42
N GLU A 847 -14.02 31.23 6.58
CA GLU A 847 -14.18 30.44 7.82
C GLU A 847 -15.35 30.87 8.72
N ARG A 848 -16.24 31.76 8.27
CA ARG A 848 -17.31 32.34 9.10
C ARG A 848 -18.72 31.82 8.78
N SER A 849 -18.92 30.51 8.65
CA SER A 849 -20.27 29.92 8.82
C SER A 849 -20.26 28.41 9.01
N SER A 850 -20.04 27.95 10.25
CA SER A 850 -20.64 26.71 10.76
C SER A 850 -20.27 26.48 12.22
N SER A 851 -21.04 27.06 13.13
CA SER A 851 -21.22 26.51 14.47
C SER A 851 -22.55 26.97 15.04
N PRO A 852 -23.54 26.07 15.17
CA PRO A 852 -24.67 26.26 16.06
C PRO A 852 -24.42 25.43 17.32
N SER A 853 -23.87 26.06 18.36
CA SER A 853 -24.02 25.56 19.74
C SER A 853 -24.14 26.74 20.71
N GLY A 854 -25.28 27.41 20.62
CA GLY A 854 -25.76 28.28 21.69
C GLY A 854 -26.11 27.43 22.91
N ARG A 855 -25.44 27.69 24.03
CA ARG A 855 -25.80 27.18 25.35
C ARG A 855 -27.20 27.69 25.72
N SER A 856 -28.14 26.76 25.94
CA SER A 856 -29.45 27.05 26.53
C SER A 856 -29.30 27.21 28.05
N TYR A 857 -29.71 28.37 28.57
CA TYR A 857 -30.08 28.58 29.97
C TYR A 857 -31.61 28.43 30.07
N GLY A 858 -32.08 27.71 31.11
CA GLY A 858 -33.47 27.30 31.27
C GLY A 858 -34.50 28.41 31.41
N TYR A 859 -35.72 28.15 30.93
CA TYR A 859 -36.87 27.68 31.71
C TYR A 859 -37.82 26.94 30.76
#